data_AF-A0A9X3X5G2-F1
#
_entry.id   AF-A0A9X3X5G2-F1
#
_cell.length_a   1.000
_cell.length_b   1.000
_cell.length_c   1.000
_cell.angle_alpha   90.00
_cell.angle_beta   90.00
_cell.angle_gamma   90.00
#
_symmetry.space_group_name_H-M   'P 1'
#
loop_
_entity.id
_entity.type
_entity.pdbx_description
1 polymer ?
#
loop_
_entity_poly.entity_id
_entity_poly.type
_entity_poly.pdbx_seq_one_letter_code
_entity_poly.pdbx_strand_id
1 'polypeptide(L)'
;MNPDERETAERSRTHAEASRRLEEACDFTGAAREALLAGDARRAARLGALGGDDATAREAIARIAERLPREVALAAASDLGSRGFGKYAAALYALLGEHAEAASAFVAAGEVLLAAESFERAGQPAEAARALESALRQRPDQAAPRLALGALLARHGRTEGAIKALQQIDVAAPERAAALPLLARCFEEVGLAEAARETRAEMARLGVREEPPAKDAPREAARKNERRGGGVVLFGRYETTREIASSAHARLVEAIDRISGERVAVKIFSGLVEGAGRDALQRFEREARALERLRHPNVVPLHQYVPEGPAMVLAFMRGGSLADKMREGPMAPARAVEIACLLLSALGEAHRLGILHRDVKPANVLFDDAGTAMLSDFGAAHLGDLSSTATAGAIGTYAYMSPEQRLGRPAGIASDLYAVGAVLYELLTGEAAEPMRGRFHGGAPSEKNPELGPEHDAAVAALLAEEPDRRPEDAFQARRALSALRWPEALPKQWTATNGSERPAAPREGERLGPPLALGDGRDMASLRHDAWLDREVLVLPMDEASLARARAFARTGHPALPTVLRVDRAAGEIWVAPPLGKALADAPRTLDAAAIERLRQALAALAAVGGAHGYVDAQHLYWFDGELELAWPRKPATPDAVEKDLAAIDALARGMPPAR
;
A
#
# COMPACT_ATOMS: atom_id res chain seq x y z
N MET A 1 29.63 -59.01 -47.87
CA MET A 1 29.14 -59.11 -46.49
C MET A 1 30.12 -59.95 -45.71
N ASN A 2 30.88 -59.32 -44.82
CA ASN A 2 31.84 -59.96 -43.92
C ASN A 2 31.06 -60.91 -42.97
N PRO A 3 31.60 -62.08 -42.55
CA PRO A 3 30.98 -62.96 -41.53
C PRO A 3 30.39 -62.22 -40.31
N ASP A 4 31.07 -61.19 -39.79
CA ASP A 4 30.57 -60.37 -38.67
C ASP A 4 29.29 -59.59 -39.01
N GLU A 5 29.14 -59.12 -40.25
CA GLU A 5 27.95 -58.42 -40.72
C GLU A 5 26.75 -59.37 -40.87
N ARG A 6 27.01 -60.64 -41.23
CA ARG A 6 25.98 -61.69 -41.29
C ARG A 6 25.46 -62.05 -39.90
N GLU A 7 26.36 -62.27 -38.96
CA GLU A 7 25.99 -62.61 -37.58
C GLU A 7 25.21 -61.48 -36.90
N THR A 8 25.62 -60.23 -37.13
CA THR A 8 24.90 -59.05 -36.62
C THR A 8 23.49 -58.91 -37.21
N ALA A 9 23.34 -59.16 -38.51
CA ALA A 9 22.03 -59.12 -39.18
C ALA A 9 21.09 -60.23 -38.72
N GLU A 10 21.62 -61.41 -38.42
CA GLU A 10 20.85 -62.55 -37.91
C GLU A 10 20.38 -62.30 -36.46
N ARG A 11 21.26 -61.79 -35.58
CA ARG A 11 20.88 -61.37 -34.21
C ARG A 11 19.79 -60.30 -34.21
N SER A 12 19.92 -59.28 -35.07
CA SER A 12 18.91 -58.22 -35.22
C SER A 12 17.53 -58.77 -35.64
N ARG A 13 17.49 -59.74 -36.57
CA ARG A 13 16.23 -60.39 -36.98
C ARG A 13 15.57 -61.17 -35.83
N THR A 14 16.37 -61.89 -35.05
CA THR A 14 15.88 -62.64 -33.88
C THR A 14 15.25 -61.71 -32.85
N HIS A 15 15.91 -60.60 -32.51
CA HIS A 15 15.36 -59.57 -31.62
C HIS A 15 14.08 -58.93 -32.19
N ALA A 16 14.02 -58.68 -33.50
CA ALA A 16 12.81 -58.13 -34.13
C ALA A 16 11.61 -59.10 -34.08
N GLU A 17 11.84 -60.40 -34.19
CA GLU A 17 10.79 -61.42 -34.06
C GLU A 17 10.35 -61.60 -32.60
N ALA A 18 11.30 -61.62 -31.66
CA ALA A 18 11.03 -61.63 -30.23
C ALA A 18 10.16 -60.42 -29.82
N SER A 19 10.49 -59.22 -30.30
CA SER A 19 9.69 -58.01 -30.08
C SER A 19 8.24 -58.17 -30.55
N ARG A 20 8.01 -58.73 -31.75
CA ARG A 20 6.65 -58.95 -32.27
C ARG A 20 5.84 -59.92 -31.41
N ARG A 21 6.44 -61.05 -31.02
CA ARG A 21 5.77 -62.06 -30.19
C ARG A 21 5.44 -61.53 -28.79
N LEU A 22 6.33 -60.73 -28.21
CA LEU A 22 6.10 -60.09 -26.92
C LEU A 22 4.97 -59.04 -27.00
N GLU A 23 4.89 -58.28 -28.09
CA GLU A 23 3.77 -57.35 -28.32
C GLU A 23 2.43 -58.08 -28.49
N GLU A 24 2.40 -59.19 -29.23
CA GLU A 24 1.22 -60.06 -29.34
C GLU A 24 0.79 -60.63 -27.98
N ALA A 25 1.75 -60.94 -27.12
CA ALA A 25 1.53 -61.35 -25.73
C ALA A 25 1.21 -60.18 -24.78
N CYS A 26 1.11 -58.95 -25.29
CA CYS A 26 0.90 -57.71 -24.53
C CYS A 26 2.02 -57.39 -23.50
N ASP A 27 3.20 -57.99 -23.62
CA ASP A 27 4.40 -57.58 -22.88
C ASP A 27 5.12 -56.45 -23.64
N PHE A 28 4.57 -55.24 -23.55
CA PHE A 28 5.08 -54.07 -24.27
C PHE A 28 6.47 -53.63 -23.79
N THR A 29 6.81 -53.86 -22.51
CA THR A 29 8.12 -53.53 -21.95
C THR A 29 9.20 -54.47 -22.50
N GLY A 30 8.96 -55.78 -22.47
CA GLY A 30 9.83 -56.75 -23.13
C GLY A 30 9.95 -56.48 -24.62
N ALA A 31 8.83 -56.23 -25.29
CA ALA A 31 8.79 -55.93 -26.72
C ALA A 31 9.59 -54.67 -27.10
N ALA A 32 9.58 -53.64 -26.24
CA ALA A 32 10.34 -52.41 -26.44
C ALA A 32 11.85 -52.63 -26.37
N ARG A 33 12.32 -53.41 -25.39
CA ARG A 33 13.75 -53.73 -25.22
C ARG A 33 14.28 -54.54 -26.39
N GLU A 34 13.53 -55.56 -26.81
CA GLU A 34 13.86 -56.37 -27.98
C GLU A 34 13.86 -55.54 -29.27
N ALA A 35 12.90 -54.60 -29.44
CA ALA A 35 12.91 -53.68 -30.58
C ALA A 35 14.15 -52.79 -30.60
N LEU A 36 14.62 -52.34 -29.43
CA LEU A 36 15.80 -51.50 -29.30
C LEU A 36 17.09 -52.27 -29.63
N LEU A 37 17.20 -53.53 -29.19
CA LEU A 37 18.28 -54.44 -29.56
C LEU A 37 18.28 -54.79 -31.05
N ALA A 38 17.10 -54.90 -31.66
CA ALA A 38 16.94 -55.10 -33.09
C ALA A 38 17.36 -53.87 -33.93
N GLY A 39 17.50 -52.70 -33.31
CA GLY A 39 17.82 -51.43 -33.97
C GLY A 39 16.61 -50.63 -34.46
N ASP A 40 15.38 -51.07 -34.15
CA ASP A 40 14.15 -50.35 -34.51
C ASP A 40 13.74 -49.38 -33.40
N ALA A 41 14.43 -48.24 -33.37
CA ALA A 41 14.24 -47.22 -32.34
C ALA A 41 12.82 -46.62 -32.36
N ARG A 42 12.15 -46.51 -33.52
CA ARG A 42 10.77 -45.98 -33.59
C ARG A 42 9.79 -46.94 -32.94
N ARG A 43 9.91 -48.23 -33.22
CA ARG A 43 9.10 -49.25 -32.56
C ARG A 43 9.37 -49.31 -31.06
N ALA A 44 10.65 -49.27 -30.67
CA ALA A 44 11.04 -49.26 -29.25
C ALA A 44 10.47 -48.07 -28.49
N ALA A 45 10.52 -46.86 -29.06
CA ALA A 45 9.95 -45.66 -28.43
C ALA A 45 8.43 -45.78 -28.23
N ARG A 46 7.71 -46.28 -29.25
CA ARG A 46 6.26 -46.49 -29.17
C ARG A 46 5.87 -47.55 -28.15
N LEU A 47 6.54 -48.70 -28.15
CA LEU A 47 6.26 -49.79 -27.23
C LEU A 47 6.66 -49.45 -25.79
N GLY A 48 7.78 -48.76 -25.62
CA GLY A 48 8.20 -48.27 -24.31
C GLY A 48 7.20 -47.27 -23.74
N ALA A 49 6.69 -46.36 -24.59
CA ALA A 49 5.63 -45.42 -24.19
C ALA A 49 4.32 -46.13 -23.83
N LEU A 50 3.93 -47.15 -24.58
CA LEU A 50 2.72 -47.94 -24.33
C LEU A 50 2.85 -48.80 -23.06
N GLY A 51 4.03 -49.38 -22.81
CA GLY A 51 4.32 -50.22 -21.64
C GLY A 51 4.74 -49.46 -20.38
N GLY A 52 4.96 -48.14 -20.46
CA GLY A 52 5.46 -47.33 -19.35
C GLY A 52 6.94 -47.54 -19.02
N ASP A 53 7.73 -48.15 -19.93
CA ASP A 53 9.18 -48.28 -19.79
C ASP A 53 9.88 -46.99 -20.23
N ASP A 54 9.90 -46.02 -19.32
CA ASP A 54 10.49 -44.70 -19.56
C ASP A 54 11.98 -44.75 -19.91
N ALA A 55 12.72 -45.73 -19.38
CA ALA A 55 14.15 -45.87 -19.65
C ALA A 55 14.38 -46.27 -21.11
N THR A 56 13.70 -47.33 -21.55
CA THR A 56 13.79 -47.82 -22.93
C THR A 56 13.26 -46.79 -23.91
N ALA A 57 12.15 -46.13 -23.60
CA ALA A 57 11.58 -45.09 -24.46
C ALA A 57 12.54 -43.89 -24.63
N ARG A 58 13.20 -43.44 -23.55
CA ARG A 58 14.20 -42.35 -23.62
C ARG A 58 15.42 -42.74 -24.45
N GLU A 59 15.95 -43.94 -24.28
CA GLU A 59 17.08 -44.43 -25.09
C GLU A 59 16.70 -44.51 -26.58
N ALA A 60 15.50 -45.03 -26.88
CA ALA A 60 14.98 -45.10 -28.22
C ALA A 60 14.82 -43.70 -28.86
N ILE A 61 14.29 -42.73 -28.11
CA ILE A 61 14.16 -41.33 -28.54
C ILE A 61 15.52 -40.69 -28.86
N ALA A 62 16.53 -40.92 -28.01
CA ALA A 62 17.90 -40.45 -28.26
C ALA A 62 18.45 -41.06 -29.56
N ARG A 63 18.30 -42.37 -29.77
CA ARG A 63 18.73 -43.04 -31.01
C ARG A 63 17.98 -42.52 -32.24
N ILE A 64 16.70 -42.17 -32.13
CA ILE A 64 15.93 -41.56 -33.23
C ILE A 64 16.54 -40.20 -33.60
N ALA A 65 16.79 -39.34 -32.60
CA ALA A 65 17.35 -38.01 -32.82
C ALA A 65 18.77 -38.06 -33.41
N GLU A 66 19.60 -39.02 -32.99
CA GLU A 66 20.99 -39.17 -33.45
C GLU A 66 21.13 -39.83 -34.82
N ARG A 67 20.33 -40.86 -35.12
CA ARG A 67 20.57 -41.77 -36.25
C ARG A 67 19.63 -41.60 -37.42
N LEU A 68 18.45 -41.01 -37.24
CA LEU A 68 17.47 -40.87 -38.32
C LEU A 68 17.57 -39.48 -38.98
N PRO A 69 17.24 -39.36 -40.28
CA PRO A 69 17.08 -38.07 -40.92
C PRO A 69 16.04 -37.21 -40.19
N ARG A 70 16.28 -35.89 -40.10
CA ARG A 70 15.44 -34.95 -39.35
C ARG A 70 13.95 -35.06 -39.67
N GLU A 71 13.58 -35.16 -40.95
CA GLU A 71 12.18 -35.29 -41.36
C GLU A 71 11.51 -36.56 -40.81
N VAL A 72 12.24 -37.68 -40.78
CA VAL A 72 11.75 -38.95 -40.24
C VAL A 72 11.62 -38.89 -38.72
N ALA A 73 12.55 -38.20 -38.05
CA ALA A 73 12.51 -37.99 -36.61
C ALA A 73 11.34 -37.09 -36.19
N LEU A 74 11.06 -36.01 -36.94
CA LEU A 74 9.88 -35.14 -36.72
C LEU A 74 8.57 -35.88 -36.94
N ALA A 75 8.49 -36.71 -37.99
CA ALA A 75 7.32 -37.56 -38.22
C ALA A 75 7.11 -38.57 -37.07
N ALA A 76 8.19 -39.12 -36.51
CA ALA A 76 8.11 -40.00 -35.35
C ALA A 76 7.63 -39.26 -34.08
N ALA A 77 8.09 -38.02 -33.85
CA ALA A 77 7.59 -37.18 -32.76
C ALA A 77 6.09 -36.89 -32.89
N SER A 78 5.66 -36.53 -34.11
CA SER A 78 4.24 -36.28 -34.41
C SER A 78 3.37 -37.53 -34.23
N ASP A 79 3.83 -38.70 -34.69
CA ASP A 79 3.12 -39.98 -34.50
C ASP A 79 2.95 -40.30 -33.00
N LEU A 80 4.01 -40.16 -32.20
CA LEU A 80 3.93 -40.34 -30.74
C LEU A 80 2.90 -39.38 -30.12
N GLY A 81 2.93 -38.11 -30.49
CA GLY A 81 2.00 -37.11 -29.98
C GLY A 81 0.54 -37.41 -30.33
N SER A 82 0.28 -37.77 -31.59
CA SER A 82 -1.07 -38.11 -32.08
C SER A 82 -1.69 -39.32 -31.38
N ARG A 83 -0.85 -40.21 -30.85
CA ARG A 83 -1.25 -41.40 -30.09
C ARG A 83 -1.44 -41.14 -28.59
N GLY A 84 -1.31 -39.89 -28.15
CA GLY A 84 -1.43 -39.50 -26.74
C GLY A 84 -0.14 -39.63 -25.93
N PHE A 85 0.99 -39.95 -26.56
CA PHE A 85 2.30 -40.08 -25.91
C PHE A 85 3.05 -38.74 -25.85
N GLY A 86 2.34 -37.69 -25.39
CA GLY A 86 2.80 -36.29 -25.46
C GLY A 86 4.16 -36.05 -24.80
N LYS A 87 4.43 -36.66 -23.64
CA LYS A 87 5.73 -36.49 -22.93
C LYS A 87 6.93 -36.95 -23.76
N TYR A 88 6.77 -38.03 -24.53
CA TYR A 88 7.82 -38.62 -25.37
C TYR A 88 7.97 -37.87 -26.69
N ALA A 89 6.86 -37.44 -27.28
CA ALA A 89 6.85 -36.55 -28.44
C ALA A 89 7.60 -35.25 -28.12
N ALA A 90 7.29 -34.63 -26.97
CA ALA A 90 7.93 -33.41 -26.50
C ALA A 90 9.45 -33.59 -26.31
N ALA A 91 9.87 -34.70 -25.69
CA ALA A 91 11.29 -35.01 -25.52
C ALA A 91 12.02 -35.14 -26.87
N LEU A 92 11.40 -35.77 -27.87
CA LEU A 92 11.97 -35.89 -29.20
C LEU A 92 12.03 -34.54 -29.93
N TYR A 93 10.97 -33.71 -29.87
CA TYR A 93 11.01 -32.34 -30.40
C TYR A 93 12.13 -31.51 -29.76
N ALA A 94 12.33 -31.63 -28.44
CA ALA A 94 13.38 -30.90 -27.73
C ALA A 94 14.79 -31.31 -28.17
N LEU A 95 15.04 -32.61 -28.42
CA LEU A 95 16.33 -33.10 -28.96
C LEU A 95 16.58 -32.64 -30.40
N LEU A 96 15.51 -32.43 -31.18
CA LEU A 96 15.60 -31.97 -32.56
C LEU A 96 15.74 -30.44 -32.69
N GLY A 97 15.65 -29.69 -31.59
CA GLY A 97 15.72 -28.23 -31.57
C GLY A 97 14.37 -27.53 -31.80
N GLU A 98 13.27 -28.28 -31.94
CA GLU A 98 11.92 -27.74 -32.14
C GLU A 98 11.29 -27.36 -30.80
N HIS A 99 11.82 -26.30 -30.18
CA HIS A 99 11.51 -25.94 -28.80
C HIS A 99 10.07 -25.44 -28.60
N ALA A 100 9.43 -24.83 -29.60
CA ALA A 100 8.04 -24.36 -29.51
C ALA A 100 7.03 -25.53 -29.53
N GLU A 101 7.27 -26.51 -30.40
CA GLU A 101 6.52 -27.76 -30.51
C GLU A 101 6.72 -28.61 -29.26
N ALA A 102 7.96 -28.71 -28.77
CA ALA A 102 8.28 -29.38 -27.52
C ALA A 102 7.51 -28.74 -26.34
N ALA A 103 7.52 -27.42 -26.23
CA ALA A 103 6.82 -26.70 -25.17
C ALA A 103 5.31 -26.98 -25.20
N SER A 104 4.68 -26.88 -26.37
CA SER A 104 3.25 -27.15 -26.55
C SER A 104 2.89 -28.59 -26.17
N ALA A 105 3.73 -29.55 -26.56
CA ALA A 105 3.54 -30.96 -26.22
C ALA A 105 3.74 -31.25 -24.72
N PHE A 106 4.71 -30.59 -24.06
CA PHE A 106 4.89 -30.68 -22.60
C PHE A 106 3.71 -30.07 -21.83
N VAL A 107 3.15 -28.94 -22.28
CA VAL A 107 1.91 -28.37 -21.69
C VAL A 107 0.77 -29.37 -21.77
N ALA A 108 0.54 -29.97 -22.95
CA ALA A 108 -0.51 -30.97 -23.13
C ALA A 108 -0.29 -32.22 -22.27
N ALA A 109 0.97 -32.58 -21.99
CA ALA A 109 1.34 -33.70 -21.12
C ALA A 109 1.30 -33.35 -19.61
N GLY A 110 1.08 -32.08 -19.24
CA GLY A 110 1.10 -31.62 -17.84
C GLY A 110 2.50 -31.43 -17.25
N GLU A 111 3.54 -31.48 -18.07
CA GLU A 111 4.96 -31.36 -17.68
C GLU A 111 5.40 -29.89 -17.66
N VAL A 112 4.89 -29.13 -16.69
CA VAL A 112 4.99 -27.66 -16.66
C VAL A 112 6.42 -27.14 -16.65
N LEU A 113 7.33 -27.76 -15.90
CA LEU A 113 8.73 -27.31 -15.79
C LEU A 113 9.47 -27.46 -17.12
N LEU A 114 9.30 -28.61 -17.79
CA LEU A 114 9.90 -28.89 -19.09
C LEU A 114 9.27 -28.02 -20.19
N ALA A 115 7.98 -27.71 -20.08
CA ALA A 115 7.31 -26.75 -20.96
C ALA A 115 7.92 -25.36 -20.84
N ALA A 116 8.12 -24.86 -19.61
CA ALA A 116 8.70 -23.55 -19.36
C ALA A 116 10.14 -23.45 -19.87
N GLU A 117 10.97 -24.47 -19.63
CA GLU A 117 12.34 -24.55 -20.17
C GLU A 117 12.35 -24.52 -21.70
N SER A 118 11.43 -25.27 -22.33
CA SER A 118 11.30 -25.32 -23.79
C SER A 118 10.83 -23.98 -24.38
N PHE A 119 9.85 -23.31 -23.75
CA PHE A 119 9.44 -21.97 -24.15
C PHE A 119 10.58 -20.94 -24.03
N GLU A 120 11.37 -21.01 -22.97
CA GLU A 120 12.54 -20.14 -22.81
C GLU A 120 13.58 -20.37 -23.93
N ARG A 121 13.89 -21.63 -24.26
CA ARG A 121 14.78 -21.97 -25.40
C ARG A 121 14.22 -21.55 -26.75
N ALA A 122 12.90 -21.52 -26.90
CA ALA A 122 12.23 -20.99 -28.09
C ALA A 122 12.24 -19.45 -28.18
N GLY A 123 12.82 -18.75 -27.20
CA GLY A 123 12.80 -17.28 -27.13
C GLY A 123 11.44 -16.72 -26.72
N GLN A 124 10.61 -17.51 -26.05
CA GLN A 124 9.24 -17.18 -25.64
C GLN A 124 9.10 -17.15 -24.10
N PRO A 125 9.80 -16.24 -23.39
CA PRO A 125 9.81 -16.20 -21.93
C PRO A 125 8.45 -15.80 -21.33
N ALA A 126 7.61 -15.06 -22.07
CA ALA A 126 6.27 -14.70 -21.61
C ALA A 126 5.35 -15.94 -21.57
N GLU A 127 5.45 -16.82 -22.56
CA GLU A 127 4.74 -18.09 -22.63
C GLU A 127 5.23 -19.05 -21.55
N ALA A 128 6.54 -19.08 -21.28
CA ALA A 128 7.11 -19.83 -20.15
C ALA A 128 6.52 -19.37 -18.80
N ALA A 129 6.47 -18.05 -18.57
CA ALA A 129 5.88 -17.47 -17.36
C ALA A 129 4.39 -17.80 -17.25
N ARG A 130 3.62 -17.65 -18.34
CA ARG A 130 2.19 -17.99 -18.37
C ARG A 130 1.92 -19.46 -18.07
N ALA A 131 2.76 -20.37 -18.57
CA ALA A 131 2.63 -21.80 -18.29
C ALA A 131 2.83 -22.08 -16.78
N LEU A 132 3.86 -21.49 -16.18
CA LEU A 132 4.16 -21.61 -14.75
C LEU A 132 3.06 -20.98 -13.89
N GLU A 133 2.60 -19.77 -14.23
CA GLU A 133 1.50 -19.09 -13.54
C GLU A 133 0.18 -19.86 -13.66
N SER A 134 -0.10 -20.45 -14.84
CA SER A 134 -1.28 -21.28 -15.03
C SER A 134 -1.24 -22.53 -14.14
N ALA A 135 -0.08 -23.16 -14.01
CA ALA A 135 0.10 -24.30 -13.10
C ALA A 135 -0.06 -23.89 -11.63
N LEU A 136 0.53 -22.75 -11.24
CA LEU A 136 0.43 -22.20 -9.89
C LEU A 136 -0.99 -21.73 -9.55
N ARG A 137 -1.79 -21.29 -10.53
CA ARG A 137 -3.22 -21.01 -10.32
C ARG A 137 -4.00 -22.27 -9.96
N GLN A 138 -3.65 -23.42 -10.54
CA GLN A 138 -4.29 -24.70 -10.23
C GLN A 138 -3.78 -25.30 -8.92
N ARG A 139 -2.46 -25.21 -8.66
CA ARG A 139 -1.79 -25.75 -7.47
C ARG A 139 -0.82 -24.70 -6.89
N PRO A 140 -1.32 -23.80 -6.01
CA PRO A 140 -0.54 -22.65 -5.51
C PRO A 140 0.56 -23.01 -4.52
N ASP A 141 0.61 -24.23 -4.01
CA ASP A 141 1.54 -24.73 -2.99
C ASP A 141 2.83 -25.33 -3.59
N GLN A 142 2.92 -25.44 -4.91
CA GLN A 142 4.07 -26.07 -5.55
C GLN A 142 5.32 -25.19 -5.51
N ALA A 143 6.35 -25.66 -4.82
CA ALA A 143 7.62 -24.96 -4.68
C ALA A 143 8.46 -24.97 -5.98
N ALA A 144 8.53 -26.10 -6.70
CA ALA A 144 9.34 -26.19 -7.93
C ALA A 144 8.90 -25.26 -9.09
N PRO A 145 7.61 -25.18 -9.49
CA PRO A 145 7.17 -24.23 -10.51
C PRO A 145 7.35 -22.77 -10.08
N ARG A 146 7.27 -22.50 -8.78
CA ARG A 146 7.47 -21.18 -8.21
C ARG A 146 8.94 -20.75 -8.23
N LEU A 147 9.86 -21.65 -7.88
CA LEU A 147 11.29 -21.45 -8.06
C LEU A 147 11.63 -21.20 -9.53
N ALA A 148 11.08 -22.00 -10.44
CA ALA A 148 11.28 -21.83 -11.88
C ALA A 148 10.76 -20.46 -12.38
N LEU A 149 9.58 -20.02 -11.91
CA LEU A 149 9.04 -18.70 -12.25
C LEU A 149 9.93 -17.57 -11.71
N GLY A 150 10.34 -17.67 -10.45
CA GLY A 150 11.23 -16.69 -9.84
C GLY A 150 12.58 -16.57 -10.56
N ALA A 151 13.20 -17.72 -10.89
CA ALA A 151 14.46 -17.77 -11.62
C ALA A 151 14.33 -17.20 -13.05
N LEU A 152 13.23 -17.53 -13.76
CA LEU A 152 12.93 -17.00 -15.09
C LEU A 152 12.78 -15.48 -15.06
N LEU A 153 11.98 -14.95 -14.12
CA LEU A 153 11.76 -13.51 -13.97
C LEU A 153 13.07 -12.77 -13.62
N ALA A 154 13.90 -13.35 -12.75
CA ALA A 154 15.20 -12.77 -12.39
C ALA A 154 16.14 -12.69 -13.61
N ARG A 155 16.24 -13.77 -14.41
CA ARG A 155 17.08 -13.78 -15.62
C ARG A 155 16.66 -12.72 -16.65
N HIS A 156 15.37 -12.42 -16.74
CA HIS A 156 14.82 -11.43 -17.68
C HIS A 156 14.64 -10.03 -17.08
N GLY A 157 15.28 -9.72 -15.93
CA GLY A 157 15.28 -8.39 -15.34
C GLY A 157 13.93 -7.95 -14.76
N ARG A 158 13.04 -8.91 -14.46
CA ARG A 158 11.78 -8.69 -13.75
C ARG A 158 11.97 -8.97 -12.25
N THR A 159 12.93 -8.26 -11.65
CA THR A 159 13.45 -8.51 -10.31
C THR A 159 12.38 -8.49 -9.22
N GLU A 160 11.40 -7.58 -9.29
CA GLU A 160 10.29 -7.54 -8.32
C GLU A 160 9.35 -8.76 -8.41
N GLY A 161 9.01 -9.17 -9.63
CA GLY A 161 8.23 -10.39 -9.86
C GLY A 161 8.99 -11.64 -9.41
N ALA A 162 10.31 -11.64 -9.59
CA ALA A 162 11.18 -12.70 -9.10
C ALA A 162 11.17 -12.80 -7.58
N ILE A 163 11.32 -11.67 -6.87
CA ILE A 163 11.22 -11.60 -5.41
C ILE A 163 9.86 -12.15 -4.96
N LYS A 164 8.76 -11.69 -5.55
CA LYS A 164 7.39 -12.14 -5.21
C LYS A 164 7.23 -13.65 -5.37
N ALA A 165 7.73 -14.23 -6.46
CA ALA A 165 7.67 -15.66 -6.69
C ALA A 165 8.56 -16.43 -5.69
N LEU A 166 9.81 -16.02 -5.50
CA LEU A 166 10.76 -16.72 -4.64
C LEU A 166 10.41 -16.64 -3.15
N GLN A 167 9.86 -15.51 -2.67
CA GLN A 167 9.44 -15.36 -1.27
C GLN A 167 8.30 -16.30 -0.88
N GLN A 168 7.43 -16.65 -1.83
CA GLN A 168 6.29 -17.55 -1.61
C GLN A 168 6.71 -19.03 -1.52
N ILE A 169 8.00 -19.36 -1.65
CA ILE A 169 8.50 -20.72 -1.42
C ILE A 169 8.62 -20.93 0.09
N ASP A 170 7.89 -21.94 0.58
CA ASP A 170 7.88 -22.36 1.99
C ASP A 170 9.30 -22.60 2.51
N VAL A 171 9.58 -22.16 3.73
CA VAL A 171 10.90 -22.30 4.37
C VAL A 171 11.30 -23.77 4.55
N ALA A 172 10.32 -24.67 4.73
CA ALA A 172 10.54 -26.10 4.84
C ALA A 172 10.73 -26.80 3.49
N ALA A 173 10.44 -26.13 2.37
CA ALA A 173 10.59 -26.72 1.04
C ALA A 173 12.07 -26.86 0.67
N PRO A 174 12.49 -27.99 0.05
CA PRO A 174 13.88 -28.16 -0.38
C PRO A 174 14.32 -27.11 -1.41
N GLU A 175 13.38 -26.57 -2.18
CA GLU A 175 13.60 -25.50 -3.15
C GLU A 175 13.96 -24.15 -2.50
N ARG A 176 13.68 -23.95 -1.20
CA ARG A 176 14.04 -22.72 -0.48
C ARG A 176 15.54 -22.46 -0.53
N ALA A 177 16.34 -23.50 -0.33
CA ALA A 177 17.80 -23.41 -0.38
C ALA A 177 18.30 -22.89 -1.74
N ALA A 178 17.65 -23.28 -2.84
CA ALA A 178 17.96 -22.82 -4.19
C ALA A 178 17.41 -21.41 -4.48
N ALA A 179 16.34 -21.00 -3.80
CA ALA A 179 15.73 -19.68 -3.95
C ALA A 179 16.55 -18.56 -3.28
N LEU A 180 17.16 -18.83 -2.13
CA LEU A 180 17.81 -17.81 -1.31
C LEU A 180 18.94 -17.03 -2.01
N PRO A 181 19.87 -17.64 -2.77
CA PRO A 181 20.89 -16.89 -3.49
C PRO A 181 20.30 -15.94 -4.54
N LEU A 182 19.27 -16.41 -5.27
CA LEU A 182 18.55 -15.60 -6.24
C LEU A 182 17.82 -14.44 -5.56
N LEU A 183 17.20 -14.71 -4.41
CA LEU A 183 16.48 -13.72 -3.62
C LEU A 183 17.42 -12.64 -3.08
N ALA A 184 18.56 -13.02 -2.51
CA ALA A 184 19.57 -12.08 -2.00
C ALA A 184 20.07 -11.16 -3.12
N ARG A 185 20.41 -11.71 -4.28
CA ARG A 185 20.82 -10.93 -5.45
C ARG A 185 19.71 -10.00 -5.92
N CYS A 186 18.48 -10.49 -6.02
CA CYS A 186 17.35 -9.66 -6.44
C CYS A 186 17.14 -8.49 -5.47
N PHE A 187 17.27 -8.72 -4.16
CA PHE A 187 17.21 -7.65 -3.15
C PHE A 187 18.30 -6.61 -3.34
N GLU A 188 19.54 -7.01 -3.64
CA GLU A 188 20.61 -6.04 -3.92
C GLU A 188 20.36 -5.24 -5.19
N GLU A 189 19.88 -5.88 -6.26
CA GLU A 189 19.56 -5.24 -7.53
C GLU A 189 18.48 -4.16 -7.39
N VAL A 190 17.57 -4.29 -6.42
CA VAL A 190 16.54 -3.28 -6.09
C VAL A 190 16.95 -2.35 -4.93
N GLY A 191 18.19 -2.41 -4.46
CA GLY A 191 18.71 -1.53 -3.40
C GLY A 191 18.29 -1.90 -1.97
N LEU A 192 17.75 -3.11 -1.75
CA LEU A 192 17.33 -3.63 -0.45
C LEU A 192 18.47 -4.37 0.26
N ALA A 193 19.52 -3.63 0.61
CA ALA A 193 20.74 -4.19 1.21
C ALA A 193 20.48 -4.97 2.52
N GLU A 194 19.53 -4.54 3.34
CA GLU A 194 19.19 -5.21 4.60
C GLU A 194 18.49 -6.56 4.39
N ALA A 195 17.50 -6.62 3.48
CA ALA A 195 16.84 -7.87 3.11
C ALA A 195 17.83 -8.87 2.48
N ALA A 196 18.81 -8.37 1.71
CA ALA A 196 19.90 -9.20 1.21
C ALA A 196 20.79 -9.74 2.35
N ARG A 197 21.09 -8.94 3.38
CA ARG A 197 21.82 -9.41 4.58
C ARG A 197 21.04 -10.48 5.34
N GLU A 198 19.74 -10.27 5.55
CA GLU A 198 18.88 -11.23 6.25
C GLU A 198 18.77 -12.55 5.48
N THR A 199 18.59 -12.47 4.17
CA THR A 199 18.57 -13.64 3.28
C THR A 199 19.90 -14.39 3.36
N ARG A 200 21.04 -13.68 3.39
CA ARG A 200 22.36 -14.30 3.59
C ARG A 200 22.52 -14.93 4.98
N ALA A 201 21.92 -14.33 6.01
CA ALA A 201 21.90 -14.92 7.35
C ALA A 201 21.03 -16.18 7.40
N GLU A 202 19.94 -16.26 6.63
CA GLU A 202 19.17 -17.49 6.42
C GLU A 202 19.99 -18.54 5.66
N MET A 203 20.68 -18.15 4.57
CA MET A 203 21.59 -19.04 3.83
C MET A 203 22.66 -19.64 4.73
N ALA A 204 23.26 -18.82 5.60
CA ALA A 204 24.26 -19.27 6.56
C ALA A 204 23.69 -20.29 7.57
N ARG A 205 22.46 -20.08 8.03
CA ARG A 205 21.75 -21.03 8.92
C ARG A 205 21.46 -22.37 8.22
N LEU A 206 21.16 -22.34 6.93
CA LEU A 206 20.86 -23.53 6.11
C LEU A 206 22.10 -24.16 5.45
N GLY A 207 23.29 -23.61 5.66
CA GLY A 207 24.54 -24.11 5.06
C GLY A 207 24.65 -23.91 3.55
N VAL A 208 23.85 -23.00 2.97
CA VAL A 208 23.83 -22.69 1.54
C VAL A 208 24.99 -21.77 1.19
N ARG A 209 25.84 -22.18 0.24
CA ARG A 209 26.95 -21.35 -0.29
C ARG A 209 26.52 -20.63 -1.55
N GLU A 210 26.92 -19.36 -1.66
CA GLU A 210 26.68 -18.54 -2.86
C GLU A 210 27.65 -18.99 -3.98
N GLU A 211 27.11 -19.45 -5.11
CA GLU A 211 27.93 -19.67 -6.31
C GLU A 211 28.22 -18.32 -6.99
N PRO A 212 29.48 -18.03 -7.37
CA PRO A 212 29.82 -16.78 -8.03
C PRO A 212 29.12 -16.67 -9.39
N PRO A 213 28.68 -15.47 -9.82
CA PRO A 213 27.90 -15.32 -11.04
C PRO A 213 28.66 -15.78 -12.29
N ALA A 214 27.99 -16.55 -13.14
CA ALA A 214 28.46 -16.88 -14.49
C ALA A 214 28.66 -15.60 -15.31
N LYS A 215 29.77 -15.52 -16.05
CA LYS A 215 30.37 -14.28 -16.57
C LYS A 215 29.64 -13.61 -17.74
N ASP A 216 28.48 -14.09 -18.20
CA ASP A 216 27.95 -13.73 -19.53
C ASP A 216 26.51 -13.16 -19.55
N ALA A 217 26.17 -12.19 -18.68
CA ALA A 217 24.93 -11.40 -18.84
C ALA A 217 25.26 -9.90 -19.04
N PRO A 218 24.61 -9.18 -19.98
CA PRO A 218 25.09 -7.87 -20.44
C PRO A 218 24.97 -6.80 -19.36
N ARG A 219 26.12 -6.36 -18.84
CA ARG A 219 26.30 -5.29 -17.83
C ARG A 219 25.96 -3.86 -18.32
N GLU A 220 25.24 -3.73 -19.43
CA GLU A 220 24.99 -2.45 -20.09
C GLU A 220 23.72 -1.72 -19.62
N ALA A 221 22.74 -2.44 -19.04
CA ALA A 221 21.53 -1.83 -18.51
C ALA A 221 21.75 -1.15 -17.13
N ALA A 222 22.61 -1.72 -16.28
CA ALA A 222 22.88 -1.21 -14.93
C ALA A 222 23.62 0.15 -14.93
N ARG A 223 24.52 0.37 -15.90
CA ARG A 223 25.29 1.63 -16.00
C ARG A 223 24.48 2.84 -16.47
N LYS A 224 23.26 2.64 -17.00
CA LYS A 224 22.37 3.76 -17.38
C LYS A 224 21.56 4.31 -16.21
N ASN A 225 21.32 3.52 -15.15
CA ASN A 225 20.54 3.97 -13.99
C ASN A 225 21.37 4.73 -12.94
N GLU A 226 22.68 4.46 -12.82
CA GLU A 226 23.54 5.17 -11.85
C GLU A 226 23.83 6.64 -12.22
N ARG A 227 23.45 7.10 -13.43
CA ARG A 227 23.71 8.47 -13.91
C ARG A 227 22.52 9.43 -13.86
N ARG A 228 21.39 9.03 -13.26
CA ARG A 228 20.26 9.95 -12.99
C ARG A 228 19.85 9.80 -11.53
N GLY A 229 20.20 10.78 -10.70
CA GLY A 229 19.84 10.83 -9.28
C GLY A 229 18.34 11.07 -9.05
N GLY A 230 17.50 10.11 -9.43
CA GLY A 230 16.08 10.03 -9.08
C GLY A 230 15.82 8.74 -8.32
N GLY A 231 14.90 8.75 -7.35
CA GLY A 231 14.64 7.62 -6.47
C GLY A 231 14.01 6.40 -7.18
N VAL A 232 13.90 5.28 -6.46
CA VAL A 232 13.22 4.06 -6.93
C VAL A 232 11.76 4.38 -7.26
N VAL A 233 11.18 3.76 -8.30
CA VAL A 233 9.83 4.08 -8.76
C VAL A 233 8.90 2.92 -8.46
N LEU A 234 8.07 3.06 -7.44
CA LEU A 234 7.07 2.07 -7.06
C LEU A 234 5.92 2.06 -8.05
N PHE A 235 5.51 0.86 -8.45
CA PHE A 235 4.35 0.64 -9.33
C PHE A 235 4.42 1.43 -10.64
N GLY A 236 5.64 1.76 -11.10
CA GLY A 236 5.89 2.57 -12.30
C GLY A 236 5.43 4.04 -12.19
N ARG A 237 4.94 4.49 -11.02
CA ARG A 237 4.31 5.80 -10.84
C ARG A 237 4.89 6.62 -9.69
N TYR A 238 5.17 6.00 -8.54
CA TYR A 238 5.51 6.71 -7.32
C TYR A 238 7.02 6.68 -7.08
N GLU A 239 7.70 7.78 -7.39
CA GLU A 239 9.14 7.92 -7.20
C GLU A 239 9.46 8.17 -5.73
N THR A 240 10.02 7.17 -5.06
CA THR A 240 10.37 7.24 -3.63
C THR A 240 11.41 8.31 -3.38
N THR A 241 11.19 9.14 -2.38
CA THR A 241 12.17 10.14 -1.94
C THR A 241 12.93 9.65 -0.72
N ARG A 242 12.23 9.11 0.28
CA ARG A 242 12.82 8.54 1.51
C ARG A 242 11.87 7.55 2.19
N GLU A 243 12.41 6.70 3.04
CA GLU A 243 11.62 5.90 3.97
C GLU A 243 11.21 6.75 5.18
N ILE A 244 9.94 6.65 5.59
CA ILE A 244 9.39 7.35 6.75
C ILE A 244 9.42 6.44 7.98
N ALA A 245 8.95 5.21 7.82
CA ALA A 245 8.88 4.22 8.89
C ALA A 245 8.90 2.79 8.33
N SER A 246 9.40 1.85 9.12
CA SER A 246 9.39 0.42 8.80
C SER A 246 8.97 -0.38 10.03
N SER A 247 8.15 -1.40 9.80
CA SER A 247 7.67 -2.34 10.81
C SER A 247 7.65 -3.76 10.23
N ALA A 248 7.48 -4.77 11.07
CA ALA A 248 7.38 -6.16 10.62
C ALA A 248 6.25 -6.39 9.59
N HIS A 249 5.18 -5.59 9.63
CA HIS A 249 3.96 -5.78 8.85
C HIS A 249 3.73 -4.76 7.73
N ALA A 250 4.47 -3.65 7.73
CA ALA A 250 4.38 -2.63 6.70
C ALA A 250 5.59 -1.70 6.70
N ARG A 251 5.90 -1.17 5.51
CA ARG A 251 6.84 -0.07 5.27
C ARG A 251 6.08 1.14 4.77
N LEU A 252 6.41 2.32 5.29
CA LEU A 252 5.84 3.59 4.89
C LEU A 252 6.93 4.44 4.25
N VAL A 253 6.74 4.82 2.99
CA VAL A 253 7.71 5.63 2.25
C VAL A 253 7.08 6.93 1.76
N GLU A 254 7.88 7.99 1.73
CA GLU A 254 7.55 9.22 1.03
C GLU A 254 7.87 9.02 -0.46
N ALA A 255 6.97 9.45 -1.34
CA ALA A 255 7.16 9.40 -2.78
C ALA A 255 6.55 10.61 -3.49
N ILE A 256 7.01 10.86 -4.70
CA ILE A 256 6.39 11.78 -5.66
C ILE A 256 5.56 10.97 -6.64
N ASP A 257 4.26 11.25 -6.72
CA ASP A 257 3.44 10.73 -7.80
C ASP A 257 3.86 11.41 -9.12
N ARG A 258 4.41 10.64 -10.07
CA ARG A 258 4.88 11.19 -11.35
C ARG A 258 3.78 11.69 -12.26
N ILE A 259 2.52 11.33 -12.00
CA ILE A 259 1.38 11.78 -12.78
C ILE A 259 0.87 13.13 -12.25
N SER A 260 0.59 13.24 -10.96
CA SER A 260 0.10 14.50 -10.37
C SER A 260 1.22 15.48 -9.99
N GLY A 261 2.44 15.00 -9.78
CA GLY A 261 3.55 15.77 -9.22
C GLY A 261 3.49 15.91 -7.70
N GLU A 262 2.45 15.37 -7.05
CA GLU A 262 2.22 15.55 -5.62
C GLU A 262 3.09 14.63 -4.76
N ARG A 263 3.39 15.10 -3.54
CA ARG A 263 3.98 14.27 -2.49
C ARG A 263 2.91 13.37 -1.88
N VAL A 264 3.21 12.07 -1.83
CA VAL A 264 2.34 11.04 -1.26
C VAL A 264 3.10 10.17 -0.27
N ALA A 265 2.36 9.54 0.64
CA ALA A 265 2.88 8.49 1.51
C ALA A 265 2.40 7.13 0.98
N VAL A 266 3.33 6.22 0.67
CA VAL A 266 2.99 4.88 0.18
C VAL A 266 3.26 3.88 1.31
N LYS A 267 2.19 3.30 1.84
CA LYS A 267 2.24 2.25 2.85
C LYS A 267 2.20 0.90 2.15
N ILE A 268 3.31 0.17 2.14
CA ILE A 268 3.49 -1.14 1.54
C ILE A 268 3.41 -2.19 2.65
N PHE A 269 2.46 -3.12 2.59
CA PHE A 269 2.30 -4.14 3.62
C PHE A 269 3.25 -5.32 3.38
N SER A 270 4.01 -5.71 4.42
CA SER A 270 4.85 -6.91 4.45
C SER A 270 4.12 -8.01 5.21
N GLY A 271 4.00 -9.21 4.65
CA GLY A 271 3.48 -10.37 5.40
C GLY A 271 1.98 -10.69 5.26
N LEU A 272 1.22 -10.08 4.35
CA LEU A 272 -0.11 -10.61 3.92
C LEU A 272 -0.05 -12.00 3.24
N VAL A 273 1.14 -12.63 3.23
CA VAL A 273 1.47 -13.88 2.55
C VAL A 273 2.03 -14.92 3.54
N GLU A 274 2.28 -14.56 4.80
CA GLU A 274 2.65 -15.54 5.83
C GLU A 274 1.39 -16.14 6.47
N GLY A 275 1.14 -17.42 6.17
CA GLY A 275 0.28 -18.30 6.97
C GLY A 275 -1.24 -18.21 6.79
N ALA A 276 -1.80 -17.14 6.22
CA ALA A 276 -3.24 -17.03 6.01
C ALA A 276 -3.58 -17.05 4.50
N GLY A 277 -4.29 -18.08 4.04
CA GLY A 277 -4.59 -18.30 2.61
C GLY A 277 -5.40 -17.19 1.92
N ARG A 278 -6.00 -17.49 0.76
CA ARG A 278 -6.79 -16.56 -0.09
C ARG A 278 -7.78 -15.65 0.68
N ASP A 279 -8.26 -16.10 1.83
CA ASP A 279 -9.19 -15.38 2.69
C ASP A 279 -8.58 -14.14 3.37
N ALA A 280 -7.28 -14.10 3.65
CA ALA A 280 -6.64 -12.91 4.25
C ALA A 280 -6.48 -11.77 3.24
N LEU A 281 -6.07 -12.10 2.00
CA LEU A 281 -6.00 -11.11 0.92
C LEU A 281 -7.39 -10.57 0.55
N GLN A 282 -8.40 -11.43 0.51
CA GLN A 282 -9.78 -11.00 0.22
C GLN A 282 -10.39 -10.17 1.36
N ARG A 283 -10.04 -10.47 2.62
CA ARG A 283 -10.37 -9.63 3.79
C ARG A 283 -9.67 -8.26 3.68
N PHE A 284 -8.37 -8.25 3.39
CA PHE A 284 -7.60 -7.02 3.19
C PHE A 284 -8.17 -6.14 2.06
N GLU A 285 -8.50 -6.70 0.90
CA GLU A 285 -9.12 -5.95 -0.19
C GLU A 285 -10.49 -5.39 0.19
N ARG A 286 -11.29 -6.13 0.97
CA ARG A 286 -12.58 -5.63 1.49
C ARG A 286 -12.40 -4.49 2.47
N GLU A 287 -11.41 -4.59 3.36
CA GLU A 287 -11.10 -3.55 4.34
C GLU A 287 -10.50 -2.30 3.66
N ALA A 288 -9.58 -2.47 2.71
CA ALA A 288 -9.04 -1.37 1.91
C ALA A 288 -10.15 -0.62 1.15
N ARG A 289 -11.10 -1.35 0.54
CA ARG A 289 -12.28 -0.74 -0.11
C ARG A 289 -13.25 -0.08 0.87
N ALA A 290 -13.34 -0.57 2.12
CA ALA A 290 -14.12 0.09 3.15
C ALA A 290 -13.48 1.42 3.55
N LEU A 291 -12.15 1.47 3.65
CA LEU A 291 -11.39 2.69 3.92
C LEU A 291 -11.51 3.72 2.78
N GLU A 292 -11.59 3.30 1.51
CA GLU A 292 -11.86 4.22 0.38
C GLU A 292 -13.19 4.99 0.52
N ARG A 293 -14.16 4.43 1.26
CA ARG A 293 -15.45 5.08 1.52
C ARG A 293 -15.39 6.06 2.68
N LEU A 294 -14.38 5.97 3.54
CA LEU A 294 -14.20 6.86 4.69
C LEU A 294 -13.60 8.19 4.20
N ARG A 295 -14.46 9.09 3.74
CA ARG A 295 -14.09 10.46 3.37
C ARG A 295 -14.51 11.41 4.47
N HIS A 296 -13.54 11.94 5.21
CA HIS A 296 -13.79 12.87 6.31
C HIS A 296 -12.61 13.85 6.45
N PRO A 297 -12.85 15.15 6.75
CA PRO A 297 -11.80 16.18 6.80
C PRO A 297 -10.73 15.94 7.87
N ASN A 298 -11.01 15.10 8.87
CA ASN A 298 -10.07 14.71 9.92
C ASN A 298 -9.56 13.26 9.79
N VAL A 299 -9.64 12.68 8.59
CA VAL A 299 -9.05 11.38 8.25
C VAL A 299 -8.04 11.62 7.15
N VAL A 300 -6.83 11.05 7.27
CA VAL A 300 -5.81 11.17 6.23
C VAL A 300 -6.36 10.60 4.92
N PRO A 301 -6.43 11.40 3.84
CA PRO A 301 -6.99 10.94 2.59
C PRO A 301 -6.26 9.71 2.02
N LEU A 302 -7.01 8.66 1.73
CA LEU A 302 -6.57 7.55 0.91
C LEU A 302 -6.78 7.93 -0.56
N HIS A 303 -5.70 8.11 -1.31
CA HIS A 303 -5.75 8.39 -2.74
C HIS A 303 -6.07 7.14 -3.55
N GLN A 304 -5.41 6.03 -3.25
CA GLN A 304 -5.56 4.81 -4.01
C GLN A 304 -5.13 3.58 -3.20
N TYR A 305 -5.87 2.48 -3.35
CA TYR A 305 -5.38 1.15 -3.05
C TYR A 305 -4.70 0.52 -4.29
N VAL A 306 -3.50 -0.05 -4.12
CA VAL A 306 -2.72 -0.72 -5.17
C VAL A 306 -2.73 -2.23 -4.92
N PRO A 307 -3.49 -3.02 -5.70
CA PRO A 307 -3.57 -4.47 -5.52
C PRO A 307 -2.29 -5.24 -5.89
N GLU A 308 -1.48 -4.71 -6.81
CA GLU A 308 -0.35 -5.41 -7.42
C GLU A 308 0.79 -5.71 -6.43
N GLY A 309 1.05 -4.77 -5.52
CA GLY A 309 1.79 -4.97 -4.29
C GLY A 309 0.95 -4.32 -3.19
N PRO A 310 0.42 -5.09 -2.22
CA PRO A 310 -0.62 -4.65 -1.31
C PRO A 310 -0.17 -3.36 -0.63
N ALA A 311 -0.65 -2.23 -1.14
CA ALA A 311 -0.18 -0.93 -0.75
C ALA A 311 -1.30 0.10 -0.79
N MET A 312 -1.20 1.07 0.09
CA MET A 312 -2.10 2.21 0.18
C MET A 312 -1.30 3.46 -0.11
N VAL A 313 -1.81 4.27 -1.03
CA VAL A 313 -1.29 5.58 -1.38
C VAL A 313 -2.12 6.61 -0.64
N LEU A 314 -1.50 7.31 0.28
CA LEU A 314 -2.11 8.27 1.20
C LEU A 314 -1.58 9.66 0.91
N ALA A 315 -2.35 10.69 1.29
CA ALA A 315 -1.85 12.05 1.30
C ALA A 315 -0.63 12.16 2.24
N PHE A 316 0.40 12.90 1.80
CA PHE A 316 1.56 13.16 2.64
C PHE A 316 1.30 14.32 3.61
N MET A 317 1.34 14.02 4.90
CA MET A 317 1.06 14.97 5.98
C MET A 317 2.34 15.68 6.44
N ARG A 318 2.57 16.91 5.95
CA ARG A 318 3.82 17.66 6.15
C ARG A 318 4.02 18.21 7.56
N GLY A 319 2.94 18.41 8.32
CA GLY A 319 2.98 18.96 9.68
C GLY A 319 3.50 17.98 10.75
N GLY A 320 3.84 16.74 10.36
CA GLY A 320 4.36 15.71 11.25
C GLY A 320 3.26 15.06 12.11
N SER A 321 3.68 14.27 13.10
CA SER A 321 2.77 13.57 14.02
C SER A 321 2.57 14.33 15.34
N LEU A 322 1.48 14.03 16.06
CA LEU A 322 1.27 14.52 17.42
C LEU A 322 2.37 14.06 18.38
N ALA A 323 2.93 12.87 18.17
CA ALA A 323 4.11 12.43 18.91
C ALA A 323 5.32 13.36 18.69
N ASP A 324 5.48 13.93 17.50
CA ASP A 324 6.52 14.93 17.23
C ASP A 324 6.22 16.24 17.97
N LYS A 325 4.97 16.71 17.91
CA LYS A 325 4.54 17.94 18.59
C LYS A 325 4.66 17.86 20.11
N MET A 326 4.36 16.70 20.69
CA MET A 326 4.53 16.48 22.13
C MET A 326 6.00 16.50 22.56
N ARG A 327 6.94 16.14 21.67
CA ARG A 327 8.39 16.26 21.92
C ARG A 327 8.88 17.70 21.80
N GLU A 328 8.24 18.53 20.98
CA GLU A 328 8.56 19.96 20.83
C GLU A 328 8.18 20.77 22.08
N GLY A 329 7.13 20.37 22.81
CA GLY A 329 6.75 21.00 24.06
C GLY A 329 5.30 20.73 24.49
N PRO A 330 4.89 21.31 25.63
CA PRO A 330 3.53 21.19 26.14
C PRO A 330 2.51 21.86 25.23
N MET A 331 1.26 21.42 25.36
CA MET A 331 0.12 21.92 24.61
C MET A 331 -0.91 22.55 25.55
N ALA A 332 -1.54 23.65 25.11
CA ALA A 332 -2.63 24.26 25.86
C ALA A 332 -3.83 23.30 25.93
N PRO A 333 -4.56 23.22 27.07
CA PRO A 333 -5.70 22.34 27.21
C PRO A 333 -6.77 22.50 26.12
N ALA A 334 -7.07 23.73 25.71
CA ALA A 334 -8.00 24.01 24.62
C ALA A 334 -7.56 23.36 23.29
N ARG A 335 -6.25 23.36 23.00
CA ARG A 335 -5.72 22.72 21.79
C ARG A 335 -5.72 21.20 21.90
N ALA A 336 -5.40 20.65 23.08
CA ALA A 336 -5.50 19.22 23.32
C ALA A 336 -6.93 18.70 23.07
N VAL A 337 -7.93 19.46 23.52
CA VAL A 337 -9.35 19.13 23.36
C VAL A 337 -9.82 19.34 21.93
N GLU A 338 -9.33 20.37 21.23
CA GLU A 338 -9.60 20.56 19.80
C GLU A 338 -9.18 19.31 19.03
N ILE A 339 -7.94 18.84 19.23
CA ILE A 339 -7.44 17.61 18.61
C ILE A 339 -8.33 16.43 18.97
N ALA A 340 -8.63 16.22 20.26
CA ALA A 340 -9.50 15.13 20.69
C ALA A 340 -10.89 15.19 20.00
N CYS A 341 -11.47 16.38 19.84
CA CYS A 341 -12.75 16.57 19.16
C CYS A 341 -12.67 16.26 17.65
N LEU A 342 -11.56 16.60 16.99
CA LEU A 342 -11.31 16.24 15.59
C LEU A 342 -11.17 14.72 15.43
N LEU A 343 -10.44 14.06 16.33
CA LEU A 343 -10.32 12.58 16.35
C LEU A 343 -11.68 11.92 16.57
N LEU A 344 -12.48 12.41 17.52
CA LEU A 344 -13.83 11.90 17.76
C LEU A 344 -14.77 12.12 16.57
N SER A 345 -14.59 13.20 15.82
CA SER A 345 -15.33 13.41 14.56
C SER A 345 -14.99 12.35 13.53
N ALA A 346 -13.69 12.09 13.33
CA ALA A 346 -13.20 11.07 12.40
C ALA A 346 -13.68 9.66 12.79
N LEU A 347 -13.53 9.31 14.07
CA LEU A 347 -13.98 8.02 14.62
C LEU A 347 -15.49 7.86 14.52
N GLY A 348 -16.27 8.91 14.79
CA GLY A 348 -17.73 8.86 14.67
C GLY A 348 -18.19 8.50 13.27
N GLU A 349 -17.55 9.04 12.23
CA GLU A 349 -17.86 8.67 10.85
C GLU A 349 -17.40 7.25 10.50
N ALA A 350 -16.19 6.85 10.93
CA ALA A 350 -15.70 5.49 10.74
C ALA A 350 -16.62 4.45 11.40
N HIS A 351 -17.06 4.70 12.64
CA HIS A 351 -17.94 3.82 13.39
C HIS A 351 -19.30 3.64 12.69
N ARG A 352 -19.86 4.69 12.06
CA ARG A 352 -21.10 4.59 11.27
C ARG A 352 -20.95 3.71 10.03
N LEU A 353 -19.73 3.63 9.48
CA LEU A 353 -19.39 2.75 8.37
C LEU A 353 -19.00 1.33 8.84
N GLY A 354 -19.05 1.05 10.15
CA GLY A 354 -18.67 -0.23 10.73
C GLY A 354 -17.16 -0.44 10.83
N ILE A 355 -16.37 0.63 10.74
CA ILE A 355 -14.90 0.60 10.79
C ILE A 355 -14.45 0.99 12.19
N LEU A 356 -13.66 0.15 12.85
CA LEU A 356 -13.01 0.43 14.14
C LEU A 356 -11.54 0.77 13.91
N HIS A 357 -10.98 1.72 14.68
CA HIS A 357 -9.60 2.14 14.52
C HIS A 357 -8.60 1.22 15.23
N ARG A 358 -8.84 0.93 16.52
CA ARG A 358 -8.12 0.01 17.42
C ARG A 358 -6.70 0.37 17.83
N ASP A 359 -6.04 1.27 17.10
CA ASP A 359 -4.67 1.72 17.40
C ASP A 359 -4.57 3.26 17.47
N VAL A 360 -5.50 3.93 18.15
CA VAL A 360 -5.42 5.39 18.30
C VAL A 360 -4.28 5.74 19.26
N LYS A 361 -3.30 6.52 18.79
CA LYS A 361 -2.13 6.96 19.55
C LYS A 361 -1.50 8.20 18.91
N PRO A 362 -0.64 8.97 19.61
CA PRO A 362 -0.07 10.21 19.07
C PRO A 362 0.71 10.04 17.76
N ALA A 363 1.34 8.89 17.53
CA ALA A 363 2.05 8.62 16.28
C ALA A 363 1.11 8.51 15.06
N ASN A 364 -0.17 8.17 15.26
CA ASN A 364 -1.17 8.00 14.20
C ASN A 364 -2.02 9.27 13.98
N VAL A 365 -1.80 10.33 14.77
CA VAL A 365 -2.43 11.64 14.59
C VAL A 365 -1.46 12.54 13.84
N LEU A 366 -1.78 12.89 12.60
CA LEU A 366 -0.90 13.65 11.71
C LEU A 366 -1.46 15.05 11.46
N PHE A 367 -0.60 15.98 11.06
CA PHE A 367 -0.98 17.37 10.75
C PHE A 367 -0.74 17.71 9.28
N ASP A 368 -1.69 18.42 8.67
CA ASP A 368 -1.51 19.03 7.35
C ASP A 368 -0.69 20.32 7.42
N ASP A 369 -0.49 20.97 6.26
CA ASP A 369 0.21 22.25 6.16
C ASP A 369 -0.49 23.38 6.93
N ALA A 370 -1.80 23.28 7.17
CA ALA A 370 -2.58 24.25 7.93
C ALA A 370 -2.60 23.94 9.44
N GLY A 371 -1.88 22.90 9.89
CA GLY A 371 -1.86 22.47 11.28
C GLY A 371 -3.17 21.81 11.76
N THR A 372 -4.00 21.31 10.86
CA THR A 372 -5.22 20.56 11.19
C THR A 372 -4.88 19.11 11.48
N ALA A 373 -5.38 18.58 12.61
CA ALA A 373 -5.17 17.18 12.97
C ALA A 373 -6.04 16.24 12.13
N MET A 374 -5.43 15.16 11.65
CA MET A 374 -6.06 14.09 10.90
C MET A 374 -5.62 12.74 11.46
N LEU A 375 -6.57 11.80 11.55
CA LEU A 375 -6.31 10.44 12.00
C LEU A 375 -5.87 9.57 10.81
N SER A 376 -4.77 8.85 10.98
CA SER A 376 -4.20 7.92 9.99
C SER A 376 -4.28 6.48 10.50
N ASP A 377 -3.92 5.50 9.66
CA ASP A 377 -3.71 4.10 10.08
C ASP A 377 -4.93 3.37 10.65
N PHE A 378 -6.12 3.66 10.11
CA PHE A 378 -7.32 2.87 10.37
C PHE A 378 -7.10 1.39 10.04
N GLY A 379 -7.25 0.52 11.04
CA GLY A 379 -7.45 -0.92 10.83
C GLY A 379 -6.22 -1.76 10.46
N ALA A 380 -4.98 -1.27 10.58
CA ALA A 380 -3.79 -2.09 10.32
C ALA A 380 -3.68 -3.36 11.20
N ALA A 381 -4.39 -3.40 12.34
CA ALA A 381 -4.40 -4.51 13.30
C ALA A 381 -5.42 -5.64 13.02
N HIS A 382 -6.25 -5.55 11.96
CA HIS A 382 -7.07 -6.67 11.48
C HIS A 382 -6.39 -7.49 10.37
N LEU A 383 -5.23 -7.03 9.90
CA LEU A 383 -4.54 -7.59 8.72
C LEU A 383 -3.58 -8.74 9.03
N GLY A 384 -3.36 -9.02 10.31
CA GLY A 384 -2.91 -10.31 10.82
C GLY A 384 -3.93 -10.73 11.86
N ASP A 385 -4.34 -12.00 11.84
CA ASP A 385 -5.32 -12.53 12.79
C ASP A 385 -5.03 -12.08 14.24
N LEU A 386 -6.11 -11.87 15.00
CA LEU A 386 -6.16 -11.50 16.42
C LEU A 386 -5.48 -12.53 17.38
N SER A 387 -4.48 -13.28 16.94
CA SER A 387 -3.72 -14.24 17.76
C SER A 387 -2.26 -13.87 18.01
N SER A 388 -1.74 -12.81 17.40
CA SER A 388 -0.28 -12.61 17.31
C SER A 388 0.19 -11.24 17.81
N THR A 389 -0.17 -10.85 19.03
CA THR A 389 0.48 -9.73 19.73
C THR A 389 1.15 -10.19 21.02
N ALA A 390 2.22 -10.96 20.85
CA ALA A 390 3.40 -10.95 21.70
C ALA A 390 4.56 -11.15 20.73
N THR A 391 5.38 -10.16 20.39
CA THR A 391 6.56 -9.76 21.18
C THR A 391 7.26 -8.57 20.46
N ALA A 392 8.02 -7.77 21.23
CA ALA A 392 9.08 -6.83 20.84
C ALA A 392 8.72 -5.41 20.33
N GLY A 393 7.52 -5.11 19.81
CA GLY A 393 7.11 -3.74 19.47
C GLY A 393 6.21 -3.03 20.52
N ALA A 394 5.84 -3.74 21.58
CA ALA A 394 4.64 -3.47 22.39
C ALA A 394 4.80 -2.44 23.53
N ILE A 395 5.99 -1.89 23.78
CA ILE A 395 6.20 -1.05 24.97
C ILE A 395 5.50 0.33 24.84
N GLY A 396 5.47 0.92 23.63
CA GLY A 396 4.89 2.27 23.42
C GLY A 396 3.38 2.32 23.13
N THR A 397 2.77 1.21 22.67
CA THR A 397 1.33 1.21 22.33
C THR A 397 0.45 0.86 23.55
N TYR A 398 1.03 0.21 24.57
CA TYR A 398 0.30 -0.27 25.74
C TYR A 398 -0.37 0.84 26.56
N ALA A 399 0.19 2.06 26.55
CA ALA A 399 -0.34 3.22 27.27
C ALA A 399 -1.70 3.70 26.73
N TYR A 400 -2.02 3.43 25.45
CA TYR A 400 -3.26 3.88 24.81
C TYR A 400 -4.28 2.74 24.64
N MET A 401 -3.89 1.49 24.94
CA MET A 401 -4.78 0.34 24.82
C MET A 401 -5.84 0.34 25.92
N SER A 402 -7.10 0.14 25.53
CA SER A 402 -8.20 -0.03 26.47
C SER A 402 -8.02 -1.25 27.40
N PRO A 403 -8.62 -1.25 28.60
CA PRO A 403 -8.59 -2.40 29.52
C PRO A 403 -9.03 -3.70 28.84
N GLU A 404 -10.10 -3.66 28.05
CA GLU A 404 -10.60 -4.83 27.33
C GLU A 404 -9.61 -5.33 26.27
N GLN A 405 -8.92 -4.45 25.54
CA GLN A 405 -7.87 -4.84 24.58
C GLN A 405 -6.66 -5.48 25.29
N ARG A 406 -6.23 -4.93 26.43
CA ARG A 406 -5.11 -5.47 27.22
C ARG A 406 -5.44 -6.85 27.81
N LEU A 407 -6.71 -7.11 28.07
CA LEU A 407 -7.23 -8.41 28.51
C LEU A 407 -7.53 -9.37 27.35
N GLY A 408 -7.25 -9.00 26.10
CA GLY A 408 -7.53 -9.81 24.91
C GLY A 408 -9.01 -9.98 24.59
N ARG A 409 -9.88 -9.14 25.16
CA ARG A 409 -11.31 -9.11 24.86
C ARG A 409 -11.58 -8.36 23.55
N PRO A 410 -12.71 -8.61 22.86
CA PRO A 410 -13.03 -7.93 21.62
C PRO A 410 -13.06 -6.40 21.77
N ALA A 411 -12.30 -5.70 20.94
CA ALA A 411 -12.33 -4.24 20.86
C ALA A 411 -13.61 -3.75 20.17
N GLY A 412 -14.17 -2.64 20.65
CA GLY A 412 -15.37 -2.00 20.10
C GLY A 412 -15.24 -0.48 20.03
N ILE A 413 -16.37 0.21 19.77
CA ILE A 413 -16.43 1.68 19.73
C ILE A 413 -15.85 2.29 21.01
N ALA A 414 -16.24 1.75 22.16
CA ALA A 414 -15.76 2.18 23.47
C ALA A 414 -14.24 2.08 23.63
N SER A 415 -13.58 1.16 22.92
CA SER A 415 -12.12 1.00 22.96
C SER A 415 -11.40 2.17 22.28
N ASP A 416 -11.93 2.64 21.14
CA ASP A 416 -11.40 3.82 20.45
C ASP A 416 -11.61 5.09 21.28
N LEU A 417 -12.75 5.20 21.99
CA LEU A 417 -13.03 6.32 22.89
C LEU A 417 -12.06 6.38 24.07
N TYR A 418 -11.73 5.22 24.66
CA TYR A 418 -10.71 5.13 25.70
C TYR A 418 -9.36 5.62 25.20
N ALA A 419 -8.95 5.17 24.01
CA ALA A 419 -7.66 5.56 23.44
C ALA A 419 -7.58 7.07 23.16
N VAL A 420 -8.67 7.71 22.72
CA VAL A 420 -8.75 9.18 22.66
C VAL A 420 -8.63 9.81 24.05
N GLY A 421 -9.29 9.24 25.07
CA GLY A 421 -9.14 9.67 26.46
C GLY A 421 -7.70 9.61 26.96
N ALA A 422 -6.97 8.55 26.62
CA ALA A 422 -5.57 8.37 26.98
C ALA A 422 -4.66 9.40 26.30
N VAL A 423 -4.88 9.66 25.00
CA VAL A 423 -4.18 10.74 24.27
C VAL A 423 -4.48 12.09 24.91
N LEU A 424 -5.76 12.40 25.17
CA LEU A 424 -6.16 13.67 25.79
C LEU A 424 -5.54 13.85 27.17
N TYR A 425 -5.54 12.81 27.99
CA TYR A 425 -4.92 12.83 29.31
C TYR A 425 -3.43 13.17 29.24
N GLU A 426 -2.69 12.54 28.33
CA GLU A 426 -1.26 12.81 28.16
C GLU A 426 -1.00 14.23 27.65
N LEU A 427 -1.82 14.73 26.73
CA LEU A 427 -1.71 16.12 26.27
C LEU A 427 -1.97 17.15 27.39
N LEU A 428 -2.89 16.84 28.30
CA LEU A 428 -3.26 17.73 29.40
C LEU A 428 -2.25 17.71 30.56
N THR A 429 -1.54 16.60 30.75
CA THR A 429 -0.71 16.37 31.93
C THR A 429 0.78 16.26 31.62
N GLY A 430 1.15 15.98 30.37
CA GLY A 430 2.51 15.65 29.96
C GLY A 430 2.94 14.21 30.30
N GLU A 431 2.07 13.42 30.94
CA GLU A 431 2.38 12.07 31.36
C GLU A 431 1.45 11.07 30.67
N ALA A 432 2.05 10.02 30.10
CA ALA A 432 1.27 8.95 29.49
C ALA A 432 0.34 8.32 30.53
N ALA A 433 -0.80 7.83 30.06
CA ALA A 433 -1.75 7.06 30.86
C ALA A 433 -1.18 5.66 31.17
N GLU A 434 -0.01 5.58 31.81
CA GLU A 434 0.70 4.33 32.05
C GLU A 434 -0.12 3.41 32.96
N PRO A 435 -0.52 2.22 32.46
CA PRO A 435 -1.29 1.33 33.29
C PRO A 435 -0.40 0.41 34.12
N MET A 436 -0.43 0.59 35.45
CA MET A 436 0.18 -0.36 36.37
C MET A 436 -0.78 -1.54 36.62
N ARG A 437 -0.34 -2.79 36.37
CA ARG A 437 -1.14 -4.01 36.58
C ARG A 437 -2.52 -4.03 35.88
N GLY A 438 -2.62 -3.41 34.70
CA GLY A 438 -3.84 -3.48 33.89
C GLY A 438 -4.91 -2.43 34.21
N ARG A 439 -4.65 -1.47 35.10
CA ARG A 439 -5.57 -0.36 35.42
C ARG A 439 -4.94 1.00 35.18
N PHE A 440 -5.76 1.99 34.86
CA PHE A 440 -5.34 3.39 34.79
C PHE A 440 -5.07 3.94 36.20
N HIS A 441 -3.91 4.56 36.40
CA HIS A 441 -3.45 5.07 37.70
C HIS A 441 -2.92 6.52 37.65
N GLY A 442 -3.25 7.29 36.61
CA GLY A 442 -2.67 8.61 36.39
C GLY A 442 -3.04 9.71 37.40
N GLY A 443 -4.09 9.52 38.21
CA GLY A 443 -4.69 10.61 39.00
C GLY A 443 -5.52 11.56 38.12
N ALA A 444 -6.18 12.54 38.72
CA ALA A 444 -6.98 13.51 37.98
C ALA A 444 -6.08 14.49 37.19
N PRO A 445 -6.43 14.89 35.95
CA PRO A 445 -5.68 15.91 35.20
C PRO A 445 -5.40 17.19 36.00
N SER A 446 -6.35 17.65 36.83
CA SER A 446 -6.19 18.83 37.67
C SER A 446 -5.11 18.72 38.76
N GLU A 447 -4.77 17.50 39.21
CA GLU A 447 -3.66 17.28 40.15
C GLU A 447 -2.32 17.65 39.53
N LYS A 448 -2.22 17.47 38.21
CA LYS A 448 -1.02 17.78 37.44
C LYS A 448 -1.12 19.12 36.76
N ASN A 449 -2.30 19.60 36.39
CA ASN A 449 -2.49 20.89 35.73
C ASN A 449 -3.51 21.72 36.51
N PRO A 450 -3.07 22.62 37.41
CA PRO A 450 -3.95 23.39 38.29
C PRO A 450 -4.89 24.37 37.58
N GLU A 451 -4.74 24.57 36.27
CA GLU A 451 -5.68 25.37 35.48
C GLU A 451 -6.95 24.57 35.10
N LEU A 452 -6.93 23.26 35.29
CA LEU A 452 -8.09 22.38 35.13
C LEU A 452 -8.91 22.28 36.42
N GLY A 453 -10.16 21.87 36.27
CA GLY A 453 -11.15 21.79 37.34
C GLY A 453 -11.93 20.47 37.31
N PRO A 454 -12.78 20.22 38.31
CA PRO A 454 -13.49 18.95 38.45
C PRO A 454 -14.33 18.53 37.23
N GLU A 455 -14.88 19.50 36.49
CA GLU A 455 -15.63 19.27 35.26
C GLU A 455 -14.75 18.74 34.12
N HIS A 456 -13.50 19.21 34.05
CA HIS A 456 -12.50 18.72 33.09
C HIS A 456 -12.07 17.30 33.44
N ASP A 457 -11.81 17.05 34.73
CA ASP A 457 -11.44 15.74 35.23
C ASP A 457 -12.55 14.72 34.98
N ALA A 458 -13.81 15.10 35.23
CA ALA A 458 -14.96 14.24 34.99
C ALA A 458 -15.11 13.86 33.51
N ALA A 459 -14.86 14.80 32.59
CA ALA A 459 -14.94 14.53 31.16
C ALA A 459 -13.84 13.58 30.66
N VAL A 460 -12.61 13.75 31.16
CA VAL A 460 -11.49 12.83 30.85
C VAL A 460 -11.72 11.46 31.50
N ALA A 461 -12.18 11.42 32.75
CA ALA A 461 -12.50 10.19 33.47
C ALA A 461 -13.62 9.38 32.81
N ALA A 462 -14.62 10.05 32.21
CA ALA A 462 -15.67 9.37 31.47
C ALA A 462 -15.11 8.58 30.26
N LEU A 463 -14.13 9.12 29.54
CA LEU A 463 -13.46 8.41 28.44
C LEU A 463 -12.56 7.28 28.95
N LEU A 464 -11.87 7.50 30.07
CA LEU A 464 -10.94 6.55 30.69
C LEU A 464 -11.60 5.53 31.63
N ALA A 465 -12.93 5.44 31.65
CA ALA A 465 -13.63 4.50 32.52
C ALA A 465 -13.21 3.05 32.23
N GLU A 466 -12.92 2.28 33.29
CA GLU A 466 -12.45 0.90 33.15
C GLU A 466 -13.49 0.00 32.45
N GLU A 467 -14.76 0.15 32.82
CA GLU A 467 -15.87 -0.57 32.20
C GLU A 467 -16.32 0.13 30.90
N PRO A 468 -16.35 -0.57 29.74
CA PRO A 468 -16.74 0.03 28.46
C PRO A 468 -18.13 0.70 28.48
N ASP A 469 -19.10 0.11 29.16
CA ASP A 469 -20.49 0.60 29.24
C ASP A 469 -20.64 1.87 30.09
N ARG A 470 -19.57 2.29 30.79
CA ARG A 470 -19.53 3.56 31.53
C ARG A 470 -18.93 4.71 30.73
N ARG A 471 -18.40 4.43 29.52
CA ARG A 471 -17.91 5.45 28.59
C ARG A 471 -19.08 6.04 27.79
N PRO A 472 -18.89 7.16 27.08
CA PRO A 472 -19.91 7.67 26.17
C PRO A 472 -20.33 6.60 25.15
N GLU A 473 -21.62 6.61 24.79
CA GLU A 473 -22.25 5.66 23.87
C GLU A 473 -21.60 5.67 22.48
N ASP A 474 -21.25 6.87 22.00
CA ASP A 474 -20.60 7.06 20.72
C ASP A 474 -19.63 8.26 20.73
N ALA A 475 -18.82 8.35 19.67
CA ALA A 475 -17.84 9.42 19.51
C ALA A 475 -18.48 10.82 19.39
N PHE A 476 -19.72 10.93 18.89
CA PHE A 476 -20.41 12.20 18.80
C PHE A 476 -20.87 12.71 20.17
N GLN A 477 -21.30 11.81 21.06
CA GLN A 477 -21.65 12.13 22.45
C GLN A 477 -20.40 12.56 23.22
N ALA A 478 -19.31 11.80 23.11
CA ALA A 478 -18.01 12.19 23.67
C ALA A 478 -17.58 13.58 23.20
N ARG A 479 -17.66 13.85 21.89
CA ARG A 479 -17.31 15.16 21.33
C ARG A 479 -18.19 16.27 21.88
N ARG A 480 -19.51 16.07 21.94
CA ARG A 480 -20.45 17.05 22.52
C ARG A 480 -20.12 17.35 23.97
N ALA A 481 -19.79 16.33 24.77
CA ALA A 481 -19.42 16.50 26.18
C ALA A 481 -18.14 17.32 26.33
N LEU A 482 -17.08 17.03 25.56
CA LEU A 482 -15.83 17.79 25.60
C LEU A 482 -16.02 19.23 25.10
N SER A 483 -16.72 19.43 23.98
CA SER A 483 -16.94 20.75 23.38
C SER A 483 -17.89 21.66 24.19
N ALA A 484 -18.65 21.11 25.13
CA ALA A 484 -19.54 21.89 25.99
C ALA A 484 -18.80 22.59 27.16
N LEU A 485 -17.57 22.16 27.45
CA LEU A 485 -16.75 22.71 28.53
C LEU A 485 -15.87 23.85 28.01
N ARG A 486 -15.55 24.81 28.89
CA ARG A 486 -14.58 25.87 28.60
C ARG A 486 -13.20 25.44 29.08
N TRP A 487 -12.33 25.10 28.14
CA TRP A 487 -10.98 24.64 28.44
C TRP A 487 -9.98 25.80 28.54
N PRO A 488 -9.01 25.72 29.47
CA PRO A 488 -7.96 26.73 29.56
C PRO A 488 -7.18 26.85 28.26
N GLU A 489 -6.95 28.09 27.88
CA GLU A 489 -6.35 28.45 26.60
C GLU A 489 -4.85 28.77 26.72
N ALA A 490 -4.37 29.03 27.93
CA ALA A 490 -2.96 29.26 28.22
C ALA A 490 -2.17 27.94 28.36
N LEU A 491 -0.85 28.03 28.18
CA LEU A 491 0.05 26.94 28.55
C LEU A 491 0.15 26.82 30.08
N PRO A 492 0.24 25.61 30.64
CA PRO A 492 0.35 25.42 32.08
C PRO A 492 1.56 26.17 32.66
N LYS A 493 1.32 27.06 33.64
CA LYS A 493 2.36 27.94 34.23
C LYS A 493 3.58 27.18 34.75
N GLN A 494 3.38 25.99 35.31
CA GLN A 494 4.45 25.10 35.79
C GLN A 494 5.44 24.65 34.71
N TRP A 495 5.06 24.67 33.43
CA TRP A 495 5.93 24.26 32.32
C TRP A 495 6.73 25.44 31.75
N THR A 496 6.32 26.67 32.04
CA THR A 496 7.05 27.89 31.64
C THR A 496 8.28 28.17 32.51
N ALA A 497 8.48 27.43 33.61
CA ALA A 497 9.53 27.70 34.60
C ALA A 497 10.89 27.00 34.34
N THR A 498 10.99 26.06 33.38
CA THR A 498 12.16 25.15 33.29
C THR A 498 13.15 25.41 32.17
N ASN A 499 12.95 26.39 31.27
CA ASN A 499 13.97 26.77 30.30
C ASN A 499 14.12 28.30 30.24
N GLY A 500 15.21 28.80 30.82
CA GLY A 500 15.65 30.20 30.76
C GLY A 500 16.17 30.62 29.38
N SER A 501 15.41 30.37 28.33
CA SER A 501 15.52 31.14 27.09
C SER A 501 14.32 32.09 27.08
N GLU A 502 14.58 33.40 27.01
CA GLU A 502 13.55 34.41 26.77
C GLU A 502 12.72 34.04 25.53
N ARG A 503 11.59 33.37 25.74
CA ARG A 503 10.49 33.30 24.80
C ARG A 503 9.46 34.33 25.24
N PRO A 504 8.87 35.11 24.31
CA PRO A 504 7.89 36.11 24.67
C PRO A 504 6.73 35.45 25.42
N ALA A 505 6.23 36.12 26.46
CA ALA A 505 5.12 35.64 27.27
C ALA A 505 3.94 35.20 26.39
N ALA A 506 3.28 34.11 26.76
CA ALA A 506 2.07 33.65 26.08
C ALA A 506 1.06 34.82 25.99
N PRO A 507 0.55 35.15 24.79
CA PRO A 507 -0.38 36.24 24.61
C PRO A 507 -1.64 36.00 25.45
N ARG A 508 -2.18 37.05 26.08
CA ARG A 508 -3.45 36.98 26.83
C ARG A 508 -4.61 36.63 25.87
N GLU A 509 -5.78 36.19 26.38
CA GLU A 509 -6.97 35.85 25.55
C GLU A 509 -7.32 36.92 24.49
N GLY A 510 -7.05 38.22 24.76
CA GLY A 510 -7.24 39.32 23.81
C GLY A 510 -6.11 39.54 22.79
N GLU A 511 -5.06 38.73 22.83
CA GLU A 511 -3.84 38.82 22.01
C GLU A 511 -3.57 37.53 21.19
N ARG A 512 -4.45 36.49 21.29
CA ARG A 512 -4.34 35.24 20.51
C ARG A 512 -4.25 35.51 19.02
N LEU A 513 -5.11 36.40 18.55
CA LEU A 513 -5.05 36.93 17.20
C LEU A 513 -4.09 38.12 17.23
N GLY A 514 -2.91 37.92 16.65
CA GLY A 514 -1.98 39.03 16.41
C GLY A 514 -2.63 40.13 15.57
N PRO A 515 -2.03 41.32 15.51
CA PRO A 515 -2.52 42.39 14.65
C PRO A 515 -2.65 41.87 13.20
N PRO A 516 -3.54 42.45 12.39
CA PRO A 516 -3.70 42.03 11.02
C PRO A 516 -2.34 42.05 10.29
N LEU A 517 -1.94 40.91 9.73
CA LEU A 517 -0.64 40.75 9.09
C LEU A 517 -0.58 41.47 7.75
N ALA A 518 0.60 42.02 7.42
CA ALA A 518 0.85 42.65 6.15
C ALA A 518 1.32 41.64 5.09
N LEU A 519 0.39 41.08 4.31
CA LEU A 519 0.72 40.33 3.09
C LEU A 519 0.21 41.08 1.87
N GLY A 520 1.13 41.41 0.96
CA GLY A 520 0.90 42.34 -0.14
C GLY A 520 0.11 41.73 -1.29
N ASP A 521 -1.07 42.29 -1.54
CA ASP A 521 -1.70 42.56 -2.86
C ASP A 521 -3.15 43.12 -2.76
N GLY A 522 -3.62 43.49 -1.55
CA GLY A 522 -4.83 44.29 -1.39
C GLY A 522 -6.12 43.52 -1.19
N ARG A 523 -6.04 42.22 -0.86
CA ARG A 523 -7.21 41.35 -0.64
C ARG A 523 -7.45 41.10 0.84
N ASP A 524 -8.02 42.12 1.46
CA ASP A 524 -8.56 42.16 2.83
C ASP A 524 -7.66 41.65 3.95
N MET A 525 -6.64 42.47 4.12
CA MET A 525 -5.90 42.72 5.35
C MET A 525 -6.77 42.73 6.63
N ALA A 526 -8.07 43.04 6.57
CA ALA A 526 -8.87 43.30 7.77
C ALA A 526 -9.35 42.03 8.49
N SER A 527 -9.40 40.87 7.81
CA SER A 527 -9.86 39.59 8.39
C SER A 527 -8.72 38.61 8.66
N LEU A 528 -7.56 38.80 8.03
CA LEU A 528 -6.38 37.98 8.26
C LEU A 528 -5.78 38.26 9.64
N ARG A 529 -5.53 37.21 10.39
CA ARG A 529 -4.92 37.25 11.72
C ARG A 529 -3.88 36.16 11.81
N HIS A 530 -2.85 36.40 12.61
CA HIS A 530 -1.95 35.34 13.02
C HIS A 530 -2.51 34.71 14.29
N ASP A 531 -2.86 33.42 14.25
CA ASP A 531 -3.15 32.65 15.48
C ASP A 531 -1.80 32.33 16.13
N ALA A 532 -1.37 33.21 17.04
CA ALA A 532 -0.07 33.15 17.70
C ALA A 532 0.14 31.87 18.53
N TRP A 533 -0.93 31.09 18.76
CA TRP A 533 -0.86 29.84 19.50
C TRP A 533 -0.69 28.63 18.60
N LEU A 534 -1.19 28.71 17.37
CA LEU A 534 -1.05 27.66 16.37
C LEU A 534 0.04 27.97 15.34
N ASP A 535 0.70 29.11 15.50
CA ASP A 535 1.71 29.65 14.58
C ASP A 535 1.26 29.54 13.12
N ARG A 536 0.00 29.91 12.88
CA ARG A 536 -0.63 29.81 11.56
C ARG A 536 -1.46 31.04 11.26
N GLU A 537 -1.62 31.30 9.98
CA GLU A 537 -2.50 32.35 9.50
C GLU A 537 -3.94 31.87 9.45
N VAL A 538 -4.88 32.72 9.86
CA VAL A 538 -6.32 32.42 9.86
C VAL A 538 -7.10 33.63 9.35
N LEU A 539 -8.17 33.36 8.60
CA LEU A 539 -9.19 34.36 8.26
C LEU A 539 -10.31 34.26 9.29
N VAL A 540 -10.53 35.33 10.04
CA VAL A 540 -11.63 35.44 11.01
C VAL A 540 -12.74 36.27 10.39
N LEU A 541 -13.88 35.63 10.15
CA LEU A 541 -15.02 36.19 9.43
C LEU A 541 -16.23 36.32 10.35
N PRO A 542 -17.08 37.35 10.20
CA PRO A 542 -18.32 37.44 10.94
C PRO A 542 -19.29 36.31 10.58
N MET A 543 -19.96 35.76 11.59
CA MET A 543 -20.97 34.73 11.46
C MET A 543 -22.35 35.36 11.31
N ASP A 544 -22.96 35.17 10.14
CA ASP A 544 -24.38 35.38 9.89
C ASP A 544 -25.01 34.07 9.39
N GLU A 545 -26.33 34.06 9.15
CA GLU A 545 -27.03 32.84 8.72
C GLU A 545 -26.50 32.29 7.39
N ALA A 546 -26.13 33.18 6.45
CA ALA A 546 -25.64 32.82 5.14
C ALA A 546 -24.19 32.30 5.20
N SER A 547 -23.31 32.96 5.96
CA SER A 547 -21.92 32.54 6.14
C SER A 547 -21.83 31.24 6.94
N LEU A 548 -22.71 31.03 7.92
CA LEU A 548 -22.82 29.76 8.65
C LEU A 548 -23.34 28.61 7.77
N ALA A 549 -24.36 28.86 6.95
CA ALA A 549 -24.87 27.87 5.99
C ALA A 549 -23.77 27.46 5.00
N ARG A 550 -23.00 28.44 4.51
CA ARG A 550 -21.86 28.21 3.63
C ARG A 550 -20.73 27.44 4.31
N ALA A 551 -20.36 27.81 5.54
CA ALA A 551 -19.32 27.11 6.30
C ALA A 551 -19.69 25.64 6.50
N ARG A 552 -20.96 25.35 6.80
CA ARG A 552 -21.45 23.97 6.89
C ARG A 552 -21.38 23.25 5.56
N ALA A 553 -21.71 23.92 4.45
CA ALA A 553 -21.61 23.32 3.12
C ALA A 553 -20.15 22.99 2.75
N PHE A 554 -19.21 23.93 2.97
CA PHE A 554 -17.78 23.68 2.74
C PHE A 554 -17.25 22.56 3.63
N ALA A 555 -17.54 22.60 4.94
CA ALA A 555 -17.12 21.56 5.88
C ALA A 555 -17.69 20.17 5.54
N ARG A 556 -18.94 20.09 5.05
CA ARG A 556 -19.54 18.83 4.59
C ARG A 556 -18.95 18.32 3.28
N THR A 557 -18.54 19.24 2.41
CA THR A 557 -17.96 18.89 1.11
C THR A 557 -16.52 18.39 1.28
N GLY A 558 -15.72 19.08 2.10
CA GLY A 558 -14.35 18.68 2.45
C GLY A 558 -13.42 18.54 1.23
N HIS A 559 -13.67 19.31 0.17
CA HIS A 559 -12.90 19.21 -1.08
C HIS A 559 -11.67 20.14 -1.02
N PRO A 560 -10.46 19.69 -1.41
CA PRO A 560 -9.22 20.47 -1.31
C PRO A 560 -9.25 21.83 -2.04
N ALA A 561 -9.97 21.91 -3.15
CA ALA A 561 -10.15 23.16 -3.90
C ALA A 561 -11.16 24.16 -3.27
N LEU A 562 -11.77 23.84 -2.12
CA LEU A 562 -12.71 24.72 -1.41
C LEU A 562 -12.10 25.24 -0.10
N PRO A 563 -12.56 26.41 0.40
CA PRO A 563 -12.07 26.95 1.67
C PRO A 563 -12.22 25.98 2.84
N THR A 564 -11.14 25.78 3.58
CA THR A 564 -11.13 24.92 4.77
C THR A 564 -11.66 25.68 5.98
N VAL A 565 -12.81 25.25 6.51
CA VAL A 565 -13.39 25.80 7.74
C VAL A 565 -12.67 25.20 8.95
N LEU A 566 -11.94 26.02 9.68
CA LEU A 566 -11.15 25.62 10.84
C LEU A 566 -12.00 25.55 12.10
N ARG A 567 -12.85 26.56 12.32
CA ARG A 567 -13.69 26.68 13.52
C ARG A 567 -14.92 27.53 13.23
N VAL A 568 -16.01 27.23 13.93
CA VAL A 568 -17.19 28.10 13.99
C VAL A 568 -17.43 28.43 15.46
N ASP A 569 -17.20 29.69 15.83
CA ASP A 569 -17.43 30.19 17.18
C ASP A 569 -18.77 30.93 17.23
N ARG A 570 -19.79 30.24 17.75
CA ARG A 570 -21.12 30.83 17.88
C ARG A 570 -21.22 31.87 19.00
N ALA A 571 -20.35 31.81 19.99
CA ALA A 571 -20.37 32.73 21.12
C ALA A 571 -19.75 34.07 20.71
N ALA A 572 -18.64 34.03 19.98
CA ALA A 572 -17.99 35.22 19.42
C ALA A 572 -18.69 35.74 18.16
N GLY A 573 -19.51 34.91 17.50
CA GLY A 573 -20.13 35.28 16.23
C GLY A 573 -19.13 35.26 15.08
N GLU A 574 -18.23 34.27 15.07
CA GLU A 574 -17.10 34.20 14.14
C GLU A 574 -16.99 32.84 13.43
N ILE A 575 -16.47 32.87 12.21
CA ILE A 575 -16.09 31.70 11.43
C ILE A 575 -14.62 31.85 11.08
N TRP A 576 -13.83 30.87 11.46
CA TRP A 576 -12.40 30.85 11.21
C TRP A 576 -12.12 29.92 10.04
N VAL A 577 -11.42 30.42 9.04
CA VAL A 577 -11.16 29.74 7.77
C VAL A 577 -9.66 29.79 7.50
N ALA A 578 -9.11 28.74 6.90
CA ALA A 578 -7.74 28.80 6.41
C ALA A 578 -7.63 29.89 5.32
N PRO A 579 -6.56 30.69 5.30
CA PRO A 579 -6.28 31.55 4.16
C PRO A 579 -5.93 30.70 2.94
N PRO A 580 -6.32 31.14 1.72
CA PRO A 580 -6.01 30.40 0.51
C PRO A 580 -4.50 30.40 0.26
N LEU A 581 -3.96 29.28 -0.21
CA LEU A 581 -2.53 29.12 -0.42
C LEU A 581 -2.03 29.76 -1.72
N GLY A 582 -0.87 30.39 -1.68
CA GLY A 582 -0.15 30.89 -2.87
C GLY A 582 -0.63 32.25 -3.38
N LYS A 583 -0.67 32.41 -4.70
CA LYS A 583 -1.02 33.69 -5.35
C LYS A 583 -2.29 33.54 -6.16
N ALA A 584 -3.11 34.58 -6.17
CA ALA A 584 -4.28 34.56 -7.02
C ALA A 584 -3.91 34.67 -8.50
N LEU A 585 -4.72 34.06 -9.36
CA LEU A 585 -4.52 34.07 -10.81
C LEU A 585 -4.52 35.49 -11.40
N ALA A 586 -5.22 36.44 -10.78
CA ALA A 586 -5.21 37.84 -11.22
C ALA A 586 -3.86 38.54 -11.00
N ASP A 587 -3.06 38.17 -9.98
CA ASP A 587 -1.74 38.78 -9.72
C ASP A 587 -0.61 38.02 -10.38
N ALA A 588 -0.79 36.71 -10.57
CA ALA A 588 0.13 35.85 -11.30
C ALA A 588 -0.63 35.11 -12.41
N PRO A 589 -0.95 35.79 -13.54
CA PRO A 589 -1.68 35.19 -14.64
C PRO A 589 -1.04 33.89 -15.11
N ARG A 590 -1.82 32.81 -15.07
CA ARG A 590 -1.39 31.48 -15.49
C ARG A 590 -2.50 30.82 -16.30
N THR A 591 -2.11 30.10 -17.35
CA THR A 591 -3.03 29.23 -18.08
C THR A 591 -3.34 28.02 -17.23
N LEU A 592 -4.63 27.79 -16.97
CA LEU A 592 -5.09 26.58 -16.28
C LEU A 592 -5.09 25.40 -17.26
N ASP A 593 -4.58 24.25 -16.81
CA ASP A 593 -4.67 23.02 -17.56
C ASP A 593 -6.03 22.33 -17.36
N ALA A 594 -6.28 21.29 -18.16
CA ALA A 594 -7.54 20.54 -18.10
C ALA A 594 -7.76 19.87 -16.72
N ALA A 595 -6.70 19.46 -16.03
CA ALA A 595 -6.79 18.81 -14.73
C ALA A 595 -7.23 19.78 -13.63
N ALA A 596 -6.69 21.00 -13.61
CA ALA A 596 -7.10 22.05 -12.68
C ALA A 596 -8.57 22.47 -12.88
N ILE A 597 -9.00 22.61 -14.14
CA ILE A 597 -10.40 22.92 -14.47
C ILE A 597 -11.33 21.79 -14.04
N GLU A 598 -10.95 20.54 -14.26
CA GLU A 598 -11.77 19.39 -13.87
C GLU A 598 -11.86 19.26 -12.34
N ARG A 599 -10.77 19.51 -11.61
CA ARG A 599 -10.78 19.54 -10.13
C ARG A 599 -11.71 20.62 -9.59
N LEU A 600 -11.70 21.81 -10.18
CA LEU A 600 -12.66 22.88 -9.84
C LEU A 600 -14.11 22.45 -10.10
N ARG A 601 -14.36 21.81 -11.25
CA ARG A 601 -15.69 21.31 -11.62
C ARG A 601 -16.20 20.28 -10.61
N GLN A 602 -15.34 19.36 -10.19
CA GLN A 602 -15.65 18.38 -9.15
C GLN A 602 -15.94 19.02 -7.80
N ALA A 603 -15.15 20.03 -7.40
CA ALA A 603 -15.34 20.77 -6.17
C ALA A 603 -16.72 21.45 -6.10
N LEU A 604 -17.09 22.18 -7.16
CA LEU A 604 -18.36 22.89 -7.21
C LEU A 604 -19.56 21.95 -7.38
N ALA A 605 -19.39 20.85 -8.12
CA ALA A 605 -20.42 19.80 -8.22
C ALA A 605 -20.69 19.13 -6.86
N ALA A 606 -19.63 18.79 -6.11
CA ALA A 606 -19.75 18.23 -4.78
C ALA A 606 -20.40 19.20 -3.79
N LEU A 607 -20.06 20.49 -3.90
CA LEU A 607 -20.67 21.55 -3.10
C LEU A 607 -22.16 21.73 -3.41
N ALA A 608 -22.54 21.71 -4.70
CA ALA A 608 -23.92 21.76 -5.12
C ALA A 608 -24.72 20.53 -4.62
N ALA A 609 -24.10 19.34 -4.60
CA ALA A 609 -24.75 18.12 -4.12
C ALA A 609 -25.15 18.18 -2.65
N VAL A 610 -24.46 18.97 -1.82
CA VAL A 610 -24.82 19.20 -0.41
C VAL A 610 -25.73 20.42 -0.21
N GLY A 611 -26.27 20.98 -1.30
CA GLY A 611 -27.14 22.16 -1.30
C GLY A 611 -26.40 23.48 -1.08
N GLY A 612 -25.08 23.50 -1.31
CA GLY A 612 -24.24 24.70 -1.20
C GLY A 612 -23.94 25.33 -2.55
N ALA A 613 -23.37 26.54 -2.50
CA ALA A 613 -22.77 27.20 -3.66
C ALA A 613 -21.56 28.01 -3.20
N HIS A 614 -20.59 28.21 -4.09
CA HIS A 614 -19.49 29.13 -3.82
C HIS A 614 -19.96 30.56 -4.10
N GLY A 615 -20.59 30.79 -5.25
CA GLY A 615 -21.27 32.03 -5.64
C GLY A 615 -20.38 33.13 -6.18
N TYR A 616 -19.06 32.93 -6.21
CA TYR A 616 -18.09 33.85 -6.82
C TYR A 616 -16.86 33.06 -7.28
N VAL A 617 -16.73 32.81 -8.59
CA VAL A 617 -15.56 32.14 -9.18
C VAL A 617 -14.98 33.06 -10.24
N ASP A 618 -13.79 33.62 -9.97
CA ASP A 618 -13.06 34.47 -10.90
C ASP A 618 -11.54 34.39 -10.62
N ALA A 619 -10.73 35.04 -11.45
CA ALA A 619 -9.27 35.05 -11.29
C ALA A 619 -8.80 35.71 -9.98
N GLN A 620 -9.67 36.44 -9.28
CA GLN A 620 -9.32 37.06 -7.99
C GLN A 620 -9.54 36.11 -6.80
N HIS A 621 -10.48 35.18 -6.93
CA HIS A 621 -10.81 34.20 -5.88
C HIS A 621 -10.19 32.82 -6.13
N LEU A 622 -9.51 32.65 -7.26
CA LEU A 622 -8.76 31.43 -7.60
C LEU A 622 -7.27 31.63 -7.28
N TYR A 623 -6.78 30.83 -6.34
CA TYR A 623 -5.42 30.84 -5.87
C TYR A 623 -4.66 29.62 -6.37
N TRP A 624 -3.38 29.82 -6.68
CA TRP A 624 -2.50 28.78 -7.18
C TRP A 624 -1.29 28.61 -6.28
N PHE A 625 -1.04 27.36 -5.85
CA PHE A 625 0.11 26.99 -5.04
C PHE A 625 0.58 25.56 -5.34
N ASP A 626 1.88 25.39 -5.63
CA ASP A 626 2.54 24.08 -5.80
C ASP A 626 1.85 23.07 -6.75
N GLY A 627 1.12 23.55 -7.77
CA GLY A 627 0.40 22.68 -8.72
C GLY A 627 -1.10 22.54 -8.43
N GLU A 628 -1.54 23.04 -7.28
CA GLU A 628 -2.91 22.99 -6.81
C GLU A 628 -3.61 24.33 -6.90
N LEU A 629 -4.93 24.24 -7.02
CA LEU A 629 -5.81 25.40 -7.14
C LEU A 629 -6.86 25.37 -6.03
N GLU A 630 -6.99 26.51 -5.35
CA GLU A 630 -7.89 26.69 -4.22
C GLU A 630 -8.80 27.90 -4.46
N LEU A 631 -10.09 27.75 -4.14
CA LEU A 631 -11.02 28.87 -4.07
C LEU A 631 -10.92 29.56 -2.71
N ALA A 632 -10.77 30.88 -2.71
CA ALA A 632 -10.82 31.70 -1.52
C ALA A 632 -12.26 31.92 -1.04
N TRP A 633 -12.43 32.16 0.27
CA TRP A 633 -13.75 32.41 0.83
C TRP A 633 -14.46 33.61 0.16
N PRO A 634 -15.69 33.44 -0.37
CA PRO A 634 -16.41 34.49 -1.07
C PRO A 634 -17.04 35.46 -0.08
N ARG A 635 -16.69 36.75 -0.17
CA ARG A 635 -17.19 37.77 0.78
C ARG A 635 -18.63 38.23 0.54
N LYS A 636 -19.17 37.99 -0.66
CA LYS A 636 -20.54 38.38 -0.98
C LYS A 636 -21.50 37.24 -0.67
N PRO A 637 -22.71 37.54 -0.19
CA PRO A 637 -23.75 36.54 0.00
C PRO A 637 -24.05 35.85 -1.34
N ALA A 638 -24.28 34.54 -1.29
CA ALA A 638 -24.65 33.78 -2.47
C ALA A 638 -25.99 34.30 -3.00
N THR A 639 -26.07 34.45 -4.32
CA THR A 639 -27.33 34.77 -5.00
C THR A 639 -28.11 33.46 -5.26
N PRO A 640 -29.44 33.49 -5.43
CA PRO A 640 -30.23 32.27 -5.66
C PRO A 640 -29.77 31.44 -6.87
N ASP A 641 -29.14 32.08 -7.86
CA ASP A 641 -28.56 31.50 -9.07
C ASP A 641 -27.05 31.21 -8.95
N ALA A 642 -26.50 31.18 -7.73
CA ALA A 642 -25.07 31.03 -7.46
C ALA A 642 -24.45 29.76 -8.07
N VAL A 643 -25.18 28.63 -8.08
CA VAL A 643 -24.69 27.37 -8.66
C VAL A 643 -24.52 27.49 -10.18
N GLU A 644 -25.49 28.10 -10.87
CA GLU A 644 -25.41 28.30 -12.33
C GLU A 644 -24.28 29.28 -12.69
N LYS A 645 -24.10 30.34 -11.88
CA LYS A 645 -22.99 31.29 -12.04
C LYS A 645 -21.62 30.65 -11.84
N ASP A 646 -21.49 29.80 -10.83
CA ASP A 646 -20.28 29.04 -10.53
C ASP A 646 -19.86 28.14 -11.71
N LEU A 647 -20.83 27.41 -12.30
CA LEU A 647 -20.58 26.57 -13.48
C LEU A 647 -20.24 27.40 -14.72
N ALA A 648 -20.98 28.48 -14.98
CA ALA A 648 -20.72 29.36 -16.11
C ALA A 648 -19.34 30.03 -16.05
N ALA A 649 -18.88 30.36 -14.83
CA ALA A 649 -17.56 30.92 -14.60
C ALA A 649 -16.42 29.93 -14.89
N ILE A 650 -16.58 28.66 -14.48
CA ILE A 650 -15.63 27.59 -14.84
C ILE A 650 -15.55 27.43 -16.36
N ASP A 651 -16.69 27.40 -17.05
CA ASP A 651 -16.71 27.26 -18.51
C ASP A 651 -16.07 28.47 -19.21
N ALA A 652 -16.19 29.68 -18.64
CA ALA A 652 -15.50 30.87 -19.13
C ALA A 652 -13.98 30.76 -18.98
N LEU A 653 -13.49 30.23 -17.87
CA LEU A 653 -12.07 29.97 -17.64
C LEU A 653 -11.52 28.91 -18.61
N ALA A 654 -12.30 27.86 -18.89
CA ALA A 654 -11.93 26.81 -19.84
C ALA A 654 -11.83 27.33 -21.29
N ARG A 655 -12.62 28.34 -21.69
CA ARG A 655 -12.58 28.94 -23.03
C ARG A 655 -11.34 29.79 -23.31
N GLY A 656 -10.55 30.15 -22.29
CA GLY A 656 -9.29 30.90 -22.43
C GLY A 656 -8.07 30.04 -22.81
N MET A 657 -8.24 28.75 -23.08
CA MET A 657 -7.15 27.82 -23.38
C MET A 657 -6.65 27.93 -24.83
N PRO A 658 -5.34 27.76 -25.11
CA PRO A 658 -4.88 27.45 -26.46
C PRO A 658 -5.46 26.09 -26.90
N PRO A 659 -5.79 25.90 -28.20
CA PRO A 659 -6.35 24.64 -28.69
C PRO A 659 -5.39 23.48 -28.41
N ALA A 660 -5.93 22.36 -27.92
CA ALA A 660 -5.16 21.15 -27.66
C ALA A 660 -4.41 20.70 -28.92
N ARG A 661 -3.11 20.43 -28.78
CA ARG A 661 -2.26 19.90 -29.86
C ARG A 661 -2.38 18.39 -29.96
#